data_AF-A0A078AU72-F1
#
_entry.id   AF-A0A078AU72-F1
#
_cell.length_a   1.000
_cell.length_b   1.000
_cell.length_c   1.000
_cell.angle_alpha   90.00
_cell.angle_beta   90.00
_cell.angle_gamma   90.00
#
_symmetry.space_group_name_H-M   'P 1'
#
loop_
_entity.id
_entity.type
_entity.pdbx_description
1 polymer ?
#
loop_
_entity_poly.entity_id
_entity_poly.type
_entity_poly.pdbx_seq_one_letter_code
_entity_poly.pdbx_strand_id
1 'polypeptide(L)'
;MAHNNACKKQMKDKFKSLDYFGQTVTFTYDGADQFKTTFGASVSLVLILILMLFGVYKFVYLVNRWNPNVIKTSFLRDLKEEPAFRPQDLGFDFAFGIGEEIPANIGKFSVKQIEFEFQKQNDGQLKRIKKPSEEIELTSCGTELFRYEDKQEIIDLEIDQMKCLKTNDYELKGNYYAQEYKYLELKLWKCGPKLDPTLKCANETVIKKYFSDKTFSFAFINTQFVLDSYDPKERLQYFIDDSLLFEVESQRVKKANFYVQKSEGELEDSLLQFGQSELIEFHQVTNFKSYDDEYTDADGYMIAIYKRFERTYDNYERKVYGFLEFLGDVGVLQGHLYQQVCFLSDLWHSVRKYENFENQGNLKQVIKVANLTRDQIHILDQLIIVRKSTQVMGLFLLDQMTLLMNSKEQLTSKKKNNLCIEKEFKFKDKIEQKDIGNVLFAFLNRGRFSYTIQDIIHYILKCMCFRNIEENRRKKLYKRHFLFDKAQEKFGQELDAIRIVKTLRKFKMLAQALLSQKHRLVLKFQRQNLIETSSSSSDSDNNNYDTVRLMENTNPLIRLVMFGKLKKMMTGFSGKQLEPLERNMMRGMFIRKLKDFAEDARNLTENQTLLERLKGDMGLPTKQNSEIDHSIVNVSQGLVVQKSKKFQDEPDLIEDIIQGRELLQQNQELEDNNGIDDWKT
;
A
#
# COMPACT_ATOMS: atom_id res chain seq x y z
N MET A 1 -11.49 -13.00 42.31
CA MET A 1 -11.93 -13.60 41.02
C MET A 1 -12.20 -12.58 39.91
N ALA A 2 -13.00 -11.52 40.13
CA ALA A 2 -13.48 -10.60 39.07
C ALA A 2 -12.45 -10.12 38.02
N HIS A 3 -11.22 -9.77 38.44
CA HIS A 3 -10.14 -9.33 37.54
C HIS A 3 -9.83 -10.33 36.41
N ASN A 4 -9.89 -11.64 36.69
CA ASN A 4 -9.61 -12.68 35.71
C ASN A 4 -10.72 -12.76 34.63
N ASN A 5 -11.97 -12.54 35.03
CA ASN A 5 -13.11 -12.50 34.11
C ASN A 5 -13.07 -11.25 33.20
N ALA A 6 -12.64 -10.11 33.73
CA ALA A 6 -12.43 -8.90 32.93
C ALA A 6 -11.32 -9.09 31.87
N CYS A 7 -10.18 -9.70 32.26
CA CYS A 7 -9.10 -10.04 31.34
C CYS A 7 -9.55 -11.02 30.23
N LYS A 8 -10.25 -12.11 30.60
CA LYS A 8 -10.82 -13.07 29.64
C LYS A 8 -11.79 -12.42 28.67
N LYS A 9 -12.62 -11.46 29.12
CA LYS A 9 -13.50 -10.70 28.21
C LYS A 9 -12.69 -9.86 27.22
N GLN A 10 -11.72 -9.07 27.69
CA GLN A 10 -10.86 -8.26 26.82
C GLN A 10 -10.09 -9.11 25.79
N MET A 11 -9.56 -10.27 26.18
CA MET A 11 -8.92 -11.20 25.24
C MET A 11 -9.91 -11.75 24.21
N LYS A 12 -11.13 -12.15 24.62
CA LYS A 12 -12.17 -12.65 23.70
C LYS A 12 -12.60 -11.58 22.69
N ASP A 13 -12.73 -10.33 23.12
CA ASP A 13 -13.17 -9.24 22.25
C ASP A 13 -12.02 -8.75 21.33
N LYS A 14 -10.76 -8.78 21.78
CA LYS A 14 -9.59 -8.66 20.89
C LYS A 14 -9.54 -9.80 19.86
N PHE A 15 -9.78 -11.05 20.26
CA PHE A 15 -9.78 -12.18 19.34
C PHE A 15 -10.86 -12.03 18.26
N LYS A 16 -12.09 -11.66 18.63
CA LYS A 16 -13.17 -11.35 17.66
C LYS A 16 -12.76 -10.31 16.62
N SER A 17 -11.94 -9.30 16.96
CA SER A 17 -11.56 -8.26 15.99
C SER A 17 -10.83 -8.81 14.75
N LEU A 18 -10.17 -9.97 14.88
CA LEU A 18 -9.51 -10.71 13.79
C LEU A 18 -10.49 -11.38 12.80
N ASP A 19 -11.79 -11.44 13.11
CA ASP A 19 -12.80 -11.97 12.19
C ASP A 19 -12.91 -11.07 10.95
N TYR A 20 -12.37 -11.54 9.82
CA TYR A 20 -12.43 -10.84 8.53
C TYR A 20 -13.77 -11.08 7.80
N PHE A 21 -14.53 -12.10 8.20
CA PHE A 21 -15.81 -12.50 7.61
C PHE A 21 -17.02 -11.91 8.36
N GLY A 22 -16.79 -10.96 9.27
CA GLY A 22 -17.84 -10.32 10.06
C GLY A 22 -18.90 -9.64 9.19
N GLN A 23 -20.11 -10.21 9.18
CA GLN A 23 -21.21 -9.74 8.32
C GLN A 23 -21.55 -8.27 8.59
N THR A 24 -21.48 -7.43 7.56
CA THR A 24 -21.87 -6.02 7.62
C THR A 24 -23.37 -5.90 7.86
N VAL A 25 -23.77 -5.27 8.97
CA VAL A 25 -25.18 -5.10 9.35
C VAL A 25 -25.65 -3.72 8.88
N THR A 26 -26.83 -3.63 8.27
CA THR A 26 -27.37 -2.37 7.72
C THR A 26 -27.74 -1.32 8.78
N PHE A 27 -27.83 -1.74 10.04
CA PHE A 27 -27.90 -0.90 11.23
C PHE A 27 -26.88 -1.43 12.24
N THR A 28 -26.28 -0.57 13.05
CA THR A 28 -25.26 -1.00 14.01
C THR A 28 -25.87 -1.95 15.06
N TYR A 29 -25.10 -2.96 15.47
CA TYR A 29 -25.49 -3.91 16.51
C TYR A 29 -24.48 -3.80 17.67
N ASP A 30 -24.97 -3.46 18.86
CA ASP A 30 -24.11 -3.16 20.03
C ASP A 30 -23.03 -2.09 19.73
N GLY A 31 -23.35 -1.15 18.83
CA GLY A 31 -22.44 -0.09 18.38
C GLY A 31 -21.42 -0.49 17.31
N ALA A 32 -21.46 -1.72 16.77
CA ALA A 32 -20.57 -2.19 15.72
C ALA A 32 -21.27 -2.33 14.35
N ASP A 33 -20.56 -1.98 13.27
CA ASP A 33 -21.05 -2.10 11.88
C ASP A 33 -20.99 -3.53 11.32
N GLN A 34 -20.24 -4.43 11.99
CA GLN A 34 -20.04 -5.82 11.60
C GLN A 34 -20.30 -6.78 12.77
N PHE A 35 -21.07 -7.84 12.52
CA PHE A 35 -21.27 -8.91 13.49
C PHE A 35 -20.08 -9.88 13.48
N LYS A 36 -19.05 -9.58 14.29
CA LYS A 36 -17.84 -10.41 14.41
C LYS A 36 -18.02 -11.55 15.42
N THR A 37 -17.61 -12.75 15.00
CA THR A 37 -17.80 -14.00 15.72
C THR A 37 -16.47 -14.59 16.20
N THR A 38 -16.50 -15.43 17.24
CA THR A 38 -15.29 -16.18 17.64
C THR A 38 -14.98 -17.34 16.69
N PHE A 39 -15.95 -17.81 15.89
CA PHE A 39 -15.72 -18.84 14.89
C PHE A 39 -15.01 -18.28 13.64
N GLY A 40 -15.53 -17.19 13.08
CA GLY A 40 -14.90 -16.48 11.96
C GLY A 40 -13.52 -15.93 12.31
N ALA A 41 -13.29 -15.48 13.56
CA ALA A 41 -11.95 -15.15 14.05
C ALA A 41 -10.98 -16.34 14.03
N SER A 42 -11.42 -17.54 14.45
CA SER A 42 -10.58 -18.75 14.37
C SER A 42 -10.28 -19.16 12.92
N VAL A 43 -11.27 -19.11 12.02
CA VAL A 43 -11.07 -19.39 10.60
C VAL A 43 -10.12 -18.37 9.97
N SER A 44 -10.33 -17.08 10.24
CA SER A 44 -9.44 -16.00 9.78
C SER A 44 -8.01 -16.18 10.27
N LEU A 45 -7.80 -16.59 11.53
CA LEU A 45 -6.47 -16.89 12.07
C LEU A 45 -5.80 -18.07 11.35
N VAL A 46 -6.53 -19.15 11.06
CA VAL A 46 -6.00 -20.29 10.30
C VAL A 46 -5.62 -19.88 8.87
N LEU A 47 -6.45 -19.07 8.19
CA LEU A 47 -6.12 -18.53 6.87
C LEU A 47 -4.89 -17.61 6.90
N ILE A 48 -4.78 -16.73 7.89
CA ILE A 48 -3.61 -15.84 8.07
C ILE A 48 -2.35 -16.67 8.32
N LEU A 49 -2.43 -17.76 9.07
CA LEU A 49 -1.31 -18.67 9.31
C LEU A 49 -0.89 -19.41 8.03
N ILE A 50 -1.85 -19.91 7.25
CA ILE A 50 -1.58 -20.54 5.94
C ILE A 50 -0.94 -19.54 4.96
N LEU A 51 -1.47 -18.33 4.87
CA LEU A 51 -0.92 -17.26 4.03
C LEU A 51 0.46 -16.80 4.50
N MET A 52 0.71 -16.77 5.82
CA MET A 52 2.05 -16.49 6.37
C MET A 52 3.04 -17.60 6.02
N LEU A 53 2.67 -18.88 6.16
CA LEU A 53 3.54 -20.01 5.80
C LEU A 53 3.85 -20.03 4.30
N PHE A 54 2.84 -19.84 3.45
CA PHE A 54 3.03 -19.73 2.00
C PHE A 54 3.87 -18.50 1.62
N GLY A 55 3.63 -17.36 2.28
CA GLY A 55 4.42 -16.14 2.10
C GLY A 55 5.89 -16.32 2.51
N VAL A 56 6.18 -17.00 3.62
CA VAL A 56 7.56 -17.34 4.02
C VAL A 56 8.19 -18.30 3.01
N TYR A 57 7.48 -19.35 2.58
CA TYR A 57 7.96 -20.28 1.57
C TYR A 57 8.30 -19.58 0.24
N LYS A 58 7.38 -18.76 -0.28
CA LYS A 58 7.60 -17.99 -1.53
C LYS A 58 8.61 -16.85 -1.36
N PHE A 59 8.83 -16.33 -0.15
CA PHE A 59 9.89 -15.37 0.14
C PHE A 59 11.28 -16.03 0.17
N VAL A 60 11.39 -17.23 0.73
CA VAL A 60 12.63 -18.05 0.62
C VAL A 60 12.92 -18.40 -0.83
N TYR A 61 11.90 -18.78 -1.60
CA TYR A 61 12.00 -19.01 -3.05
C TYR A 61 12.52 -17.77 -3.81
N LEU A 62 11.98 -16.58 -3.49
CA LEU A 62 12.40 -15.28 -4.04
C LEU A 62 13.86 -14.94 -3.69
N VAL A 63 14.24 -15.04 -2.41
CA VAL A 63 15.60 -14.71 -1.95
C VAL A 63 16.65 -15.66 -2.55
N ASN A 64 16.32 -16.96 -2.64
CA ASN A 64 17.23 -17.98 -3.18
C ASN A 64 17.18 -18.07 -4.72
N ARG A 65 16.34 -17.28 -5.40
CA ARG A 65 16.17 -17.24 -6.87
C ARG A 65 15.93 -18.62 -7.52
N TRP A 66 15.23 -19.52 -6.84
CA TRP A 66 15.08 -20.90 -7.30
C TRP A 66 14.33 -20.99 -8.65
N ASN A 67 14.83 -21.87 -9.53
CA ASN A 67 14.35 -22.11 -10.89
C ASN A 67 14.02 -20.81 -11.66
N PRO A 68 15.03 -20.04 -12.13
CA PRO A 68 14.78 -18.95 -13.06
C PRO A 68 14.08 -19.51 -14.31
N ASN A 69 13.13 -18.76 -14.86
CA ASN A 69 12.55 -19.09 -16.16
C ASN A 69 13.59 -18.73 -17.23
N VAL A 70 14.08 -19.74 -17.96
CA VAL A 70 15.05 -19.56 -19.05
C VAL A 70 14.40 -19.99 -20.35
N ILE A 71 14.37 -19.07 -21.31
CA ILE A 71 13.86 -19.32 -22.66
C ILE A 71 15.01 -19.06 -23.64
N LYS A 72 15.36 -20.09 -24.43
CA LYS A 72 16.26 -19.95 -25.57
C LYS A 72 15.43 -19.83 -26.84
N THR A 73 15.59 -18.74 -27.58
CA THR A 73 14.94 -18.50 -28.87
C THR A 73 15.99 -18.33 -29.97
N SER A 74 15.90 -19.14 -31.04
CA SER A 74 16.84 -19.09 -32.16
C SER A 74 16.26 -18.30 -33.33
N PHE A 75 16.94 -17.25 -33.75
CA PHE A 75 16.53 -16.30 -34.78
C PHE A 75 17.45 -16.30 -35.99
N LEU A 76 17.02 -15.64 -37.08
CA LEU A 76 17.80 -15.40 -38.28
C LEU A 76 17.97 -13.90 -38.50
N ARG A 77 19.22 -13.43 -38.57
CA ARG A 77 19.58 -12.02 -38.86
C ARG A 77 19.73 -11.81 -40.37
N ASP A 78 19.39 -10.63 -40.92
CA ASP A 78 19.84 -10.29 -42.29
C ASP A 78 21.20 -9.60 -42.24
N LEU A 79 22.25 -10.39 -42.49
CA LEU A 79 23.64 -9.94 -42.51
C LEU A 79 23.94 -8.85 -43.58
N LYS A 80 22.99 -8.47 -44.45
CA LYS A 80 23.17 -7.33 -45.37
C LYS A 80 23.24 -5.97 -44.68
N GLU A 81 22.48 -5.79 -43.60
CA GLU A 81 22.31 -4.49 -42.91
C GLU A 81 23.14 -4.43 -41.62
N GLU A 82 23.58 -5.59 -41.12
CA GLU A 82 24.39 -5.74 -39.92
C GLU A 82 25.77 -5.04 -40.02
N PRO A 83 26.25 -4.37 -38.95
CA PRO A 83 27.61 -3.84 -38.90
C PRO A 83 28.69 -4.93 -38.98
N ALA A 84 29.95 -4.50 -39.07
CA ALA A 84 31.08 -5.41 -38.92
C ALA A 84 31.12 -5.96 -37.49
N PHE A 85 31.30 -7.27 -37.37
CA PHE A 85 31.42 -7.99 -36.10
C PHE A 85 32.88 -8.39 -35.87
N ARG A 86 33.38 -8.15 -34.65
CA ARG A 86 34.72 -8.49 -34.20
C ARG A 86 34.62 -9.50 -33.07
N PRO A 87 34.65 -10.82 -33.36
CA PRO A 87 34.61 -11.88 -32.33
C PRO A 87 35.56 -11.65 -31.15
N GLN A 88 36.73 -11.06 -31.41
CA GLN A 88 37.79 -10.80 -30.44
C GLN A 88 37.37 -9.87 -29.29
N ASP A 89 36.44 -8.94 -29.56
CA ASP A 89 35.91 -7.98 -28.60
C ASP A 89 34.89 -8.66 -27.64
N LEU A 90 34.34 -9.83 -28.03
CA LEU A 90 33.53 -10.72 -27.19
C LEU A 90 34.35 -11.88 -26.60
N GLY A 91 35.68 -11.80 -26.60
CA GLY A 91 36.57 -12.82 -26.03
C GLY A 91 36.88 -14.03 -26.93
N PHE A 92 36.49 -14.04 -28.21
CA PHE A 92 36.88 -15.14 -29.11
C PHE A 92 38.39 -15.09 -29.37
N ASP A 93 39.08 -16.22 -29.24
CA ASP A 93 40.42 -16.42 -29.78
C ASP A 93 40.59 -17.80 -30.42
N PHE A 94 41.66 -17.99 -31.22
CA PHE A 94 41.96 -19.28 -31.85
C PHE A 94 43.45 -19.49 -32.11
N ALA A 95 43.84 -20.77 -32.06
CA ALA A 95 45.17 -21.28 -32.30
C ALA A 95 45.09 -22.46 -33.29
N PHE A 96 46.15 -22.66 -34.08
CA PHE A 96 46.17 -23.76 -35.05
C PHE A 96 47.59 -24.26 -35.35
N GLY A 97 47.74 -25.54 -35.66
CA GLY A 97 49.06 -26.12 -35.91
C GLY A 97 49.01 -27.60 -36.32
N ILE A 98 50.19 -28.22 -36.39
CA ILE A 98 50.37 -29.67 -36.62
C ILE A 98 51.26 -30.32 -35.55
N GLY A 99 51.28 -29.77 -34.33
CA GLY A 99 52.18 -30.15 -33.23
C GLY A 99 53.64 -29.68 -33.38
N GLU A 100 54.06 -29.18 -34.54
CA GLU A 100 55.43 -28.71 -34.78
C GLU A 100 55.51 -27.55 -35.78
N GLU A 101 56.68 -26.89 -35.83
CA GLU A 101 56.95 -25.81 -36.79
C GLU A 101 57.31 -26.36 -38.17
N ILE A 102 56.49 -26.03 -39.17
CA ILE A 102 56.63 -26.50 -40.55
C ILE A 102 57.88 -25.89 -41.20
N PRO A 103 58.83 -26.70 -41.71
CA PRO A 103 59.97 -26.18 -42.46
C PRO A 103 59.50 -25.49 -43.75
N ALA A 104 60.00 -24.28 -44.00
CA ALA A 104 59.54 -23.44 -45.12
C ALA A 104 59.65 -24.10 -46.51
N ASN A 105 60.64 -24.99 -46.70
CA ASN A 105 60.80 -25.77 -47.93
C ASN A 105 59.79 -26.93 -48.10
N ILE A 106 58.90 -27.15 -47.13
CA ILE A 106 57.84 -28.15 -47.14
C ILE A 106 56.45 -27.49 -47.17
N GLY A 107 56.23 -26.41 -46.41
CA GLY A 107 54.98 -25.66 -46.42
C GLY A 107 54.98 -24.39 -45.57
N LYS A 108 53.86 -23.66 -45.56
CA LYS A 108 53.64 -22.45 -44.73
C LYS A 108 52.16 -22.28 -44.41
N PHE A 109 51.83 -21.81 -43.22
CA PHE A 109 50.50 -21.25 -42.95
C PHE A 109 50.38 -19.81 -43.48
N SER A 110 49.19 -19.42 -43.93
CA SER A 110 48.82 -18.02 -44.12
C SER A 110 47.41 -17.76 -43.61
N VAL A 111 47.20 -16.65 -42.90
CA VAL A 111 45.85 -16.13 -42.61
C VAL A 111 45.67 -14.82 -43.35
N LYS A 112 44.54 -14.68 -44.06
CA LYS A 112 44.24 -13.48 -44.85
C LYS A 112 42.82 -12.99 -44.59
N GLN A 113 42.67 -11.69 -44.37
CA GLN A 113 41.35 -11.05 -44.39
C GLN A 113 40.91 -10.88 -45.84
N ILE A 114 39.75 -11.42 -46.18
CA ILE A 114 39.18 -11.36 -47.53
C ILE A 114 37.93 -10.49 -47.51
N GLU A 115 37.97 -9.40 -48.27
CA GLU A 115 36.82 -8.52 -48.48
C GLU A 115 36.34 -8.54 -49.94
N PHE A 116 35.03 -8.60 -50.12
CA PHE A 116 34.34 -8.40 -51.39
C PHE A 116 33.34 -7.25 -51.29
N GLU A 117 33.25 -6.43 -52.34
CA GLU A 117 32.29 -5.32 -52.44
C GLU A 117 31.56 -5.38 -53.80
N PHE A 118 30.29 -4.96 -53.86
CA PHE A 118 29.55 -4.77 -55.11
C PHE A 118 29.68 -3.35 -55.65
N GLN A 119 30.53 -3.15 -56.64
CA GLN A 119 30.71 -1.85 -57.29
C GLN A 119 29.81 -1.72 -58.53
N LYS A 120 29.21 -0.54 -58.73
CA LYS A 120 28.48 -0.20 -59.95
C LYS A 120 29.47 0.05 -61.08
N GLN A 121 29.37 -0.71 -62.17
CA GLN A 121 30.08 -0.40 -63.40
C GLN A 121 29.36 0.72 -64.17
N ASN A 122 30.05 1.32 -65.15
CA ASN A 122 29.51 2.41 -65.98
C ASN A 122 28.18 2.04 -66.68
N ASP A 123 28.00 0.76 -67.00
CA ASP A 123 26.80 0.21 -67.63
C ASP A 123 25.63 -0.03 -66.65
N GLY A 124 25.73 0.48 -65.41
CA GLY A 124 24.74 0.34 -64.34
C GLY A 124 24.71 -1.02 -63.64
N GLN A 125 25.36 -2.05 -64.20
CA GLN A 125 25.45 -3.38 -63.58
C GLN A 125 26.29 -3.38 -62.30
N LEU A 126 25.84 -4.11 -61.29
CA LEU A 126 26.59 -4.37 -60.06
C LEU A 126 27.54 -5.54 -60.27
N LYS A 127 28.84 -5.28 -60.29
CA LYS A 127 29.87 -6.32 -60.33
C LYS A 127 30.51 -6.50 -58.96
N ARG A 128 30.54 -7.74 -58.48
CA ARG A 128 31.27 -8.10 -57.27
C ARG A 128 32.78 -8.08 -57.55
N ILE A 129 33.54 -7.35 -56.74
CA ILE A 129 34.99 -7.21 -56.85
C ILE A 129 35.61 -7.65 -55.52
N LYS A 130 36.68 -8.45 -55.60
CA LYS A 130 37.51 -8.80 -54.44
C LYS A 130 38.50 -7.65 -54.21
N LYS A 131 38.55 -7.10 -52.99
CA LYS A 131 39.58 -6.12 -52.62
C LYS A 131 40.94 -6.82 -52.46
N PRO A 132 42.06 -6.06 -52.44
CA PRO A 132 43.36 -6.61 -52.02
C PRO A 132 43.21 -7.32 -50.66
N SER A 133 43.68 -8.56 -50.58
CA SER A 133 43.62 -9.34 -49.33
C SER A 133 44.81 -9.03 -48.45
N GLU A 134 44.55 -8.61 -47.22
CA GLU A 134 45.54 -8.35 -46.19
C GLU A 134 46.00 -9.67 -45.56
N GLU A 135 47.32 -9.92 -45.48
CA GLU A 135 47.89 -11.11 -44.82
C GLU A 135 48.28 -10.76 -43.40
N ILE A 136 47.70 -11.44 -42.42
CA ILE A 136 47.91 -11.17 -40.99
C ILE A 136 49.18 -11.90 -40.54
N GLU A 137 50.04 -11.20 -39.79
CA GLU A 137 51.26 -11.79 -39.26
C GLU A 137 50.96 -12.91 -38.25
N LEU A 138 51.65 -14.04 -38.42
CA LEU A 138 51.53 -15.23 -37.57
C LEU A 138 52.76 -15.39 -36.67
N THR A 139 52.54 -15.87 -35.46
CA THR A 139 53.58 -16.19 -34.46
C THR A 139 53.16 -17.43 -33.67
N SER A 140 54.08 -18.07 -32.94
CA SER A 140 53.67 -19.06 -31.93
C SER A 140 52.86 -18.38 -30.82
N CYS A 141 51.85 -19.06 -30.28
CA CYS A 141 50.91 -18.50 -29.31
C CYS A 141 51.55 -18.14 -27.96
N GLY A 142 52.38 -19.05 -27.43
CA GLY A 142 52.80 -19.00 -26.03
C GLY A 142 51.61 -18.96 -25.08
N THR A 143 51.82 -18.44 -23.86
CA THR A 143 50.79 -18.35 -22.82
C THR A 143 50.16 -16.94 -22.70
N GLU A 144 50.29 -16.10 -23.74
CA GLU A 144 49.83 -14.70 -23.70
C GLU A 144 48.99 -14.25 -24.92
N LEU A 145 49.19 -14.82 -26.11
CA LEU A 145 48.42 -14.40 -27.30
C LEU A 145 47.06 -15.09 -27.41
N PHE A 146 46.95 -16.33 -26.91
CA PHE A 146 45.66 -17.02 -26.78
C PHE A 146 44.99 -16.53 -25.47
N ARG A 147 43.98 -15.66 -25.59
CA ARG A 147 43.40 -14.90 -24.45
C ARG A 147 42.42 -15.73 -23.61
N TYR A 148 42.93 -16.75 -22.93
CA TYR A 148 42.18 -17.62 -22.02
C TYR A 148 42.69 -17.50 -20.57
N GLU A 149 41.84 -17.78 -19.57
CA GLU A 149 42.16 -17.50 -18.16
C GLU A 149 43.09 -18.56 -17.53
N ASP A 150 42.86 -19.86 -17.76
CA ASP A 150 43.74 -20.91 -17.24
C ASP A 150 44.94 -21.12 -18.15
N LYS A 151 46.10 -20.64 -17.70
CA LYS A 151 47.37 -20.77 -18.43
C LYS A 151 48.03 -22.15 -18.32
N GLN A 152 47.56 -23.05 -17.45
CA GLN A 152 48.01 -24.45 -17.44
C GLN A 152 47.28 -25.25 -18.52
N GLU A 153 45.96 -25.06 -18.68
CA GLU A 153 45.17 -25.74 -19.72
C GLU A 153 45.72 -25.44 -21.14
N ILE A 154 46.22 -24.23 -21.40
CA ILE A 154 46.91 -23.87 -22.65
C ILE A 154 48.17 -24.72 -22.89
N ILE A 155 48.91 -25.08 -21.83
CA ILE A 155 50.15 -25.87 -21.91
C ILE A 155 49.83 -27.37 -22.00
N ASP A 156 48.89 -27.85 -21.18
CA ASP A 156 48.46 -29.25 -21.15
C ASP A 156 47.81 -29.70 -22.48
N LEU A 157 47.27 -28.76 -23.27
CA LEU A 157 46.72 -28.97 -24.62
C LEU A 157 47.71 -28.63 -25.76
N GLU A 158 48.98 -28.32 -25.45
CA GLU A 158 50.05 -27.93 -26.40
C GLU A 158 49.70 -26.70 -27.29
N ILE A 159 48.76 -25.86 -26.84
CA ILE A 159 48.27 -24.67 -27.58
C ILE A 159 49.33 -23.57 -27.61
N ASP A 160 50.24 -23.53 -26.64
CA ASP A 160 51.37 -22.60 -26.61
C ASP A 160 52.32 -22.76 -27.82
N GLN A 161 52.45 -23.99 -28.34
CA GLN A 161 53.27 -24.35 -29.50
C GLN A 161 52.56 -24.10 -30.85
N MET A 162 51.23 -23.98 -30.84
CA MET A 162 50.44 -23.65 -32.04
C MET A 162 50.71 -22.23 -32.54
N LYS A 163 50.23 -21.91 -33.75
CA LYS A 163 50.29 -20.57 -34.32
C LYS A 163 49.02 -19.77 -34.00
N CYS A 164 49.23 -18.54 -33.55
CA CYS A 164 48.22 -17.52 -33.28
C CYS A 164 48.44 -16.31 -34.20
N LEU A 165 47.43 -15.43 -34.26
CA LEU A 165 47.58 -14.12 -34.90
C LEU A 165 48.40 -13.19 -34.01
N LYS A 166 49.32 -12.42 -34.61
CA LYS A 166 50.07 -11.38 -33.90
C LYS A 166 49.26 -10.10 -33.70
N THR A 167 48.35 -9.79 -34.62
CA THR A 167 47.34 -8.74 -34.47
C THR A 167 45.95 -9.36 -34.55
N ASN A 168 45.11 -9.07 -33.55
CA ASN A 168 43.80 -9.69 -33.37
C ASN A 168 42.68 -8.70 -33.79
N ASP A 169 42.87 -8.02 -34.91
CA ASP A 169 42.12 -6.82 -35.31
C ASP A 169 41.08 -7.02 -36.42
N TYR A 170 41.01 -8.22 -37.01
CA TYR A 170 40.14 -8.61 -38.12
C TYR A 170 38.62 -8.45 -37.85
N GLU A 171 37.84 -8.37 -38.92
CA GLU A 171 36.38 -8.21 -38.93
C GLU A 171 35.68 -9.30 -39.76
N LEU A 172 34.51 -9.74 -39.30
CA LEU A 172 33.56 -10.55 -40.05
C LEU A 172 32.33 -9.70 -40.38
N LYS A 173 31.89 -9.68 -41.65
CA LYS A 173 30.71 -8.90 -42.06
C LYS A 173 30.01 -9.57 -43.23
N GLY A 174 28.68 -9.52 -43.24
CA GLY A 174 27.90 -9.91 -44.40
C GLY A 174 27.76 -11.40 -44.62
N ASN A 175 26.97 -11.73 -45.65
CA ASN A 175 26.94 -13.06 -46.26
C ASN A 175 27.37 -12.97 -47.74
N TYR A 176 27.37 -14.09 -48.46
CA TYR A 176 27.79 -14.14 -49.86
C TYR A 176 27.05 -13.16 -50.80
N TYR A 177 25.85 -12.70 -50.44
CA TYR A 177 25.01 -11.78 -51.21
C TYR A 177 24.88 -10.37 -50.58
N ALA A 178 25.68 -10.06 -49.56
CA ALA A 178 25.72 -8.72 -48.96
C ALA A 178 26.55 -7.74 -49.80
N GLN A 179 26.22 -6.44 -49.69
CA GLN A 179 26.90 -5.34 -50.40
C GLN A 179 28.42 -5.31 -50.10
N GLU A 180 28.77 -5.60 -48.85
CA GLU A 180 30.10 -5.88 -48.35
C GLU A 180 30.11 -7.29 -47.74
N TYR A 181 31.18 -8.06 -47.96
CA TYR A 181 31.38 -9.37 -47.35
C TYR A 181 32.84 -9.53 -46.91
N LYS A 182 33.06 -9.56 -45.58
CA LYS A 182 34.36 -9.78 -44.95
C LYS A 182 34.39 -11.14 -44.25
N TYR A 183 35.41 -11.93 -44.52
CA TYR A 183 35.67 -13.19 -43.83
C TYR A 183 37.18 -13.45 -43.71
N LEU A 184 37.56 -14.33 -42.79
CA LEU A 184 38.96 -14.70 -42.56
C LEU A 184 39.28 -16.04 -43.25
N GLU A 185 40.34 -16.08 -44.05
CA GLU A 185 40.81 -17.25 -44.79
C GLU A 185 42.14 -17.75 -44.20
N LEU A 186 42.11 -18.89 -43.52
CA LEU A 186 43.30 -19.62 -43.05
C LEU A 186 43.62 -20.73 -44.06
N LYS A 187 44.89 -20.85 -44.46
CA LYS A 187 45.36 -21.93 -45.35
C LYS A 187 46.68 -22.54 -44.90
N LEU A 188 46.80 -23.86 -45.06
CA LEU A 188 48.05 -24.60 -45.04
C LEU A 188 48.52 -24.84 -46.48
N TRP A 189 49.58 -24.16 -46.90
CA TRP A 189 50.18 -24.28 -48.23
C TRP A 189 51.22 -25.39 -48.28
N LYS A 190 51.16 -26.20 -49.33
CA LYS A 190 52.26 -27.08 -49.76
C LYS A 190 53.33 -26.20 -50.43
N CYS A 191 54.62 -26.46 -50.22
CA CYS A 191 55.66 -25.71 -50.91
C CYS A 191 55.55 -25.94 -52.43
N GLY A 192 55.48 -24.86 -53.19
CA GLY A 192 55.39 -24.85 -54.64
C GLY A 192 55.42 -23.42 -55.21
N PRO A 193 55.42 -23.26 -56.54
CA PRO A 193 55.64 -21.96 -57.19
C PRO A 193 54.54 -20.92 -56.94
N LYS A 194 53.41 -21.32 -56.34
CA LYS A 194 52.34 -20.41 -55.89
C LYS A 194 52.57 -19.79 -54.51
N LEU A 195 53.38 -20.42 -53.66
CA LEU A 195 53.67 -19.94 -52.30
C LEU A 195 54.78 -18.88 -52.34
N ASP A 196 55.91 -19.24 -52.95
CA ASP A 196 57.02 -18.33 -53.24
C ASP A 196 57.79 -18.88 -54.46
N PRO A 197 57.89 -18.16 -55.58
CA PRO A 197 58.59 -18.62 -56.78
C PRO A 197 60.12 -18.65 -56.64
N THR A 198 60.68 -18.08 -55.57
CA THR A 198 62.12 -18.06 -55.28
C THR A 198 62.57 -19.20 -54.37
N LEU A 199 61.63 -19.84 -53.68
CA LEU A 199 61.90 -20.82 -52.62
C LEU A 199 62.16 -22.22 -53.18
N LYS A 200 63.29 -22.83 -52.78
CA LYS A 200 63.66 -24.20 -53.18
C LYS A 200 62.92 -25.23 -52.33
N CYS A 201 61.75 -25.66 -52.81
CA CYS A 201 60.96 -26.71 -52.17
C CYS A 201 61.68 -28.08 -52.14
N ALA A 202 61.32 -28.89 -51.16
CA ALA A 202 61.76 -30.28 -51.05
C ALA A 202 61.12 -31.18 -52.14
N ASN A 203 61.71 -32.36 -52.37
CA ASN A 203 61.15 -33.36 -53.27
C ASN A 203 59.73 -33.76 -52.82
N GLU A 204 58.82 -33.97 -53.78
CA GLU A 204 57.41 -34.20 -53.45
C GLU A 204 57.19 -35.45 -52.57
N THR A 205 58.02 -36.48 -52.71
CA THR A 205 57.99 -37.69 -51.85
C THR A 205 58.34 -37.38 -50.40
N VAL A 206 59.21 -36.40 -50.13
CA VAL A 206 59.53 -35.93 -48.78
C VAL A 206 58.37 -35.13 -48.20
N ILE A 207 57.78 -34.24 -48.99
CA ILE A 207 56.59 -33.45 -48.61
C ILE A 207 55.40 -34.38 -48.30
N LYS A 208 55.13 -35.37 -49.16
CA LYS A 208 54.06 -36.37 -48.95
C LYS A 208 54.29 -37.17 -47.67
N LYS A 209 55.52 -37.62 -47.41
CA LYS A 209 55.86 -38.35 -46.18
C LYS A 209 55.72 -37.48 -44.93
N TYR A 210 56.12 -36.21 -44.99
CA TYR A 210 56.10 -35.28 -43.86
C TYR A 210 54.69 -34.91 -43.38
N PHE A 211 53.69 -34.91 -44.26
CA PHE A 211 52.31 -34.64 -43.86
C PHE A 211 51.50 -35.91 -43.55
N SER A 212 51.91 -37.08 -44.05
CA SER A 212 51.15 -38.33 -43.91
C SER A 212 51.02 -38.88 -42.48
N ASP A 213 51.83 -38.40 -41.54
CA ASP A 213 51.80 -38.73 -40.11
C ASP A 213 51.33 -37.57 -39.22
N LYS A 214 50.78 -36.51 -39.83
CA LYS A 214 50.38 -35.28 -39.12
C LYS A 214 48.87 -35.08 -39.07
N THR A 215 48.40 -34.67 -37.91
CA THR A 215 47.07 -34.08 -37.71
C THR A 215 47.20 -32.57 -37.63
N PHE A 216 46.33 -31.85 -38.32
CA PHE A 216 46.11 -30.43 -38.13
C PHE A 216 45.02 -30.24 -37.07
N SER A 217 45.34 -29.45 -36.04
CA SER A 217 44.42 -29.06 -34.98
C SER A 217 44.07 -27.58 -35.10
N PHE A 218 42.84 -27.23 -34.75
CA PHE A 218 42.31 -25.88 -34.66
C PHE A 218 41.55 -25.76 -33.33
N ALA A 219 42.24 -25.21 -32.31
CA ALA A 219 41.68 -24.95 -31.00
C ALA A 219 41.13 -23.52 -30.95
N PHE A 220 39.95 -23.33 -30.36
CA PHE A 220 39.33 -22.01 -30.23
C PHE A 220 38.61 -21.84 -28.91
N ILE A 221 38.49 -20.59 -28.47
CA ILE A 221 37.65 -20.25 -27.32
C ILE A 221 36.19 -20.23 -27.81
N ASN A 222 35.35 -20.99 -27.11
CA ASN A 222 33.89 -21.02 -27.30
C ASN A 222 33.23 -20.54 -25.98
N THR A 223 31.94 -20.19 -26.00
CA THR A 223 31.23 -19.80 -24.77
C THR A 223 29.89 -20.50 -24.58
N GLN A 224 29.57 -20.73 -23.32
CA GLN A 224 28.27 -21.22 -22.87
C GLN A 224 27.69 -20.24 -21.84
N PHE A 225 26.42 -19.87 -22.04
CA PHE A 225 25.66 -19.11 -21.04
C PHE A 225 25.26 -20.02 -19.88
N VAL A 226 25.68 -19.64 -18.66
CA VAL A 226 25.50 -20.42 -17.42
C VAL A 226 24.19 -19.98 -16.74
N LEU A 227 23.22 -20.88 -16.69
CA LEU A 227 21.86 -20.56 -16.25
C LEU A 227 21.78 -20.24 -14.75
N ASP A 228 22.59 -20.92 -13.94
CA ASP A 228 22.49 -20.91 -12.47
C ASP A 228 23.37 -19.85 -11.78
N SER A 229 24.37 -19.27 -12.45
CA SER A 229 25.17 -18.18 -11.87
C SER A 229 24.63 -16.80 -12.26
N TYR A 230 24.50 -15.95 -11.24
CA TYR A 230 24.00 -14.58 -11.35
C TYR A 230 25.12 -13.53 -11.35
N ASP A 231 26.33 -13.90 -10.92
CA ASP A 231 27.45 -12.97 -10.81
C ASP A 231 27.99 -12.63 -12.21
N PRO A 232 28.15 -11.33 -12.57
CA PRO A 232 28.44 -10.91 -13.95
C PRO A 232 29.67 -11.55 -14.63
N LYS A 233 30.61 -12.10 -13.84
CA LYS A 233 31.80 -12.81 -14.34
C LYS A 233 31.53 -14.27 -14.75
N GLU A 234 30.56 -14.92 -14.11
CA GLU A 234 30.31 -16.36 -14.23
C GLU A 234 29.11 -16.70 -15.12
N ARG A 235 28.31 -15.69 -15.51
CA ARG A 235 27.19 -15.86 -16.45
C ARG A 235 27.61 -16.42 -17.82
N LEU A 236 28.87 -16.23 -18.20
CA LEU A 236 29.46 -16.75 -19.43
C LEU A 236 30.67 -17.61 -19.05
N GLN A 237 30.56 -18.91 -19.28
CA GLN A 237 31.69 -19.82 -19.18
C GLN A 237 32.40 -19.87 -20.52
N TYR A 238 33.66 -19.44 -20.53
CA TYR A 238 34.58 -19.64 -21.64
C TYR A 238 35.24 -21.02 -21.50
N PHE A 239 35.42 -21.73 -22.59
CA PHE A 239 36.11 -23.02 -22.63
C PHE A 239 36.85 -23.19 -23.95
N ILE A 240 37.86 -24.07 -23.96
CA ILE A 240 38.60 -24.43 -25.17
C ILE A 240 37.86 -25.56 -25.89
N ASP A 241 37.71 -25.42 -27.20
CA ASP A 241 37.04 -26.35 -28.10
C ASP A 241 38.02 -26.73 -29.23
N ASP A 242 38.30 -28.02 -29.36
CA ASP A 242 39.28 -28.61 -30.30
C ASP A 242 38.61 -29.43 -31.43
N SER A 243 37.28 -29.36 -31.53
CA SER A 243 36.46 -30.26 -32.35
C SER A 243 36.72 -30.23 -33.87
N LEU A 244 37.56 -29.31 -34.35
CA LEU A 244 37.98 -29.19 -35.75
C LEU A 244 39.39 -29.79 -35.98
N LEU A 245 39.47 -31.13 -35.94
CA LEU A 245 40.67 -31.90 -36.24
C LEU A 245 40.68 -32.43 -37.69
N PHE A 246 41.82 -32.34 -38.38
CA PHE A 246 42.01 -32.86 -39.75
C PHE A 246 43.32 -33.66 -39.92
N GLU A 247 43.24 -34.95 -40.26
CA GLU A 247 44.38 -35.72 -40.77
C GLU A 247 44.88 -35.14 -42.12
N VAL A 248 46.18 -34.83 -42.24
CA VAL A 248 46.72 -34.05 -43.38
C VAL A 248 47.04 -34.93 -44.60
N GLU A 249 46.04 -35.15 -45.45
CA GLU A 249 46.19 -35.94 -46.67
C GLU A 249 46.80 -35.13 -47.84
N SER A 250 48.06 -35.42 -48.18
CA SER A 250 48.81 -34.75 -49.27
C SER A 250 48.24 -34.86 -50.70
N GLN A 251 47.11 -35.57 -50.90
CA GLN A 251 46.37 -35.68 -52.17
C GLN A 251 44.91 -35.22 -52.07
N ARG A 252 44.47 -34.66 -50.94
CA ARG A 252 43.15 -34.04 -50.76
C ARG A 252 43.30 -32.60 -50.28
N VAL A 253 42.22 -31.84 -50.38
CA VAL A 253 42.11 -30.51 -49.78
C VAL A 253 40.96 -30.52 -48.79
N LYS A 254 41.27 -30.54 -47.50
CA LYS A 254 40.26 -30.52 -46.44
C LYS A 254 39.84 -29.08 -46.17
N LYS A 255 38.58 -28.77 -46.42
CA LYS A 255 38.04 -27.41 -46.35
C LYS A 255 36.98 -27.33 -45.27
N ALA A 256 36.96 -26.24 -44.50
CA ALA A 256 35.93 -25.98 -43.50
C ALA A 256 35.30 -24.61 -43.69
N ASN A 257 33.98 -24.54 -43.65
CA ASN A 257 33.28 -23.30 -43.32
C ASN A 257 33.04 -23.28 -41.82
N PHE A 258 33.69 -22.36 -41.12
CA PHE A 258 33.63 -22.22 -39.66
C PHE A 258 32.81 -20.97 -39.33
N TYR A 259 31.70 -21.13 -38.62
CA TYR A 259 30.72 -20.07 -38.45
C TYR A 259 30.71 -19.57 -37.00
N VAL A 260 31.10 -18.30 -36.78
CA VAL A 260 30.97 -17.65 -35.48
C VAL A 260 29.64 -16.93 -35.41
N GLN A 261 28.84 -17.33 -34.45
CA GLN A 261 27.56 -16.74 -34.09
C GLN A 261 27.79 -15.65 -33.04
N LYS A 262 27.12 -14.52 -33.19
CA LYS A 262 26.95 -13.52 -32.12
C LYS A 262 25.61 -13.82 -31.45
N SER A 263 25.63 -14.42 -30.26
CA SER A 263 24.46 -14.64 -29.42
C SER A 263 24.23 -13.43 -28.50
N GLU A 264 22.98 -13.27 -28.08
CA GLU A 264 22.53 -12.20 -27.20
C GLU A 264 21.76 -12.81 -26.01
N GLY A 265 21.64 -12.08 -24.91
CA GLY A 265 20.89 -12.51 -23.74
C GLY A 265 20.22 -11.34 -23.03
N GLU A 266 18.97 -11.53 -22.62
CA GLU A 266 18.17 -10.53 -21.92
C GLU A 266 17.88 -11.00 -20.49
N LEU A 267 18.46 -10.31 -19.51
CA LEU A 267 18.49 -10.76 -18.12
C LEU A 267 17.61 -9.87 -17.22
N GLU A 268 16.51 -10.42 -16.73
CA GLU A 268 15.67 -9.83 -15.67
C GLU A 268 16.08 -10.38 -14.28
N ASP A 269 17.39 -10.39 -13.99
CA ASP A 269 17.98 -10.96 -12.76
C ASP A 269 17.70 -10.16 -11.47
N SER A 270 17.08 -8.98 -11.57
CA SER A 270 16.77 -8.12 -10.43
C SER A 270 15.54 -8.58 -9.67
N LEU A 271 15.63 -8.71 -8.34
CA LEU A 271 14.48 -9.03 -7.47
C LEU A 271 13.31 -8.02 -7.58
N LEU A 272 13.60 -6.81 -8.05
CA LEU A 272 12.64 -5.70 -8.20
C LEU A 272 12.46 -5.31 -9.68
N GLN A 273 11.92 -6.25 -10.48
CA GLN A 273 11.59 -6.03 -11.88
C GLN A 273 10.58 -4.89 -12.06
N PHE A 274 11.01 -3.81 -12.71
CA PHE A 274 10.16 -2.73 -13.22
C PHE A 274 10.28 -2.58 -14.75
N GLY A 275 10.42 -3.70 -15.46
CA GLY A 275 10.76 -3.71 -16.89
C GLY A 275 12.18 -3.22 -17.14
N GLN A 276 13.12 -3.71 -16.33
CA GLN A 276 14.55 -3.43 -16.43
C GLN A 276 15.27 -4.75 -16.73
N SER A 277 15.69 -4.92 -17.97
CA SER A 277 16.54 -6.01 -18.42
C SER A 277 17.98 -5.53 -18.65
N GLU A 278 18.93 -6.41 -18.37
CA GLU A 278 20.35 -6.24 -18.69
C GLU A 278 20.63 -7.04 -19.97
N LEU A 279 21.08 -6.35 -21.04
CA LEU A 279 21.46 -7.00 -22.29
C LEU A 279 22.93 -7.41 -22.26
N ILE A 280 23.22 -8.66 -22.60
CA ILE A 280 24.58 -9.19 -22.79
C ILE A 280 24.76 -9.68 -24.23
N GLU A 281 25.99 -9.56 -24.74
CA GLU A 281 26.40 -10.09 -26.04
C GLU A 281 27.57 -11.06 -25.86
N PHE A 282 27.58 -12.18 -26.58
CA PHE A 282 28.63 -13.18 -26.50
C PHE A 282 28.79 -13.95 -27.81
N HIS A 283 29.99 -14.50 -28.05
CA HIS A 283 30.24 -15.31 -29.23
C HIS A 283 29.94 -16.79 -28.94
N GLN A 284 29.44 -17.52 -29.93
CA GLN A 284 29.32 -18.98 -29.86
C GLN A 284 29.75 -19.60 -31.20
N VAL A 285 30.21 -20.85 -31.16
CA VAL A 285 30.39 -21.68 -32.34
C VAL A 285 29.58 -22.95 -32.13
N THR A 286 28.59 -23.15 -33.00
CA THR A 286 27.63 -24.26 -32.95
C THR A 286 27.62 -25.07 -34.24
N ASN A 287 28.29 -24.57 -35.29
CA ASN A 287 28.24 -25.14 -36.64
C ASN A 287 29.55 -24.89 -37.38
N PHE A 288 30.22 -25.96 -37.78
CA PHE A 288 31.21 -25.94 -38.84
C PHE A 288 30.90 -27.05 -39.85
N LYS A 289 31.27 -26.81 -41.11
CA LYS A 289 30.98 -27.73 -42.22
C LYS A 289 32.27 -28.04 -42.94
N SER A 290 32.81 -29.23 -42.68
CA SER A 290 33.94 -29.83 -43.39
C SER A 290 33.51 -30.42 -44.73
N TYR A 291 34.42 -30.41 -45.70
CA TYR A 291 34.27 -30.99 -47.03
C TYR A 291 35.64 -31.21 -47.67
N ASP A 292 35.82 -32.36 -48.31
CA ASP A 292 37.09 -32.78 -48.90
C ASP A 292 37.02 -32.73 -50.43
N ASP A 293 37.92 -31.96 -51.05
CA ASP A 293 38.12 -31.92 -52.49
C ASP A 293 39.40 -32.69 -52.89
N GLU A 294 39.54 -33.05 -54.18
CA GLU A 294 40.80 -33.59 -54.71
C GLU A 294 41.87 -32.50 -54.80
N TYR A 295 43.13 -32.82 -54.45
CA TYR A 295 44.23 -31.86 -54.53
C TYR A 295 44.63 -31.56 -55.98
N THR A 296 44.71 -30.26 -56.30
CA THR A 296 45.32 -29.78 -57.55
C THR A 296 46.55 -28.92 -57.25
N ASP A 297 47.62 -29.04 -58.05
CA ASP A 297 48.75 -28.09 -58.00
C ASP A 297 48.33 -26.67 -58.45
N ALA A 298 47.15 -26.53 -59.06
CA ALA A 298 46.53 -25.24 -59.33
C ALA A 298 45.92 -24.59 -58.07
N ASP A 299 45.60 -25.35 -57.02
CA ASP A 299 45.22 -24.82 -55.71
C ASP A 299 46.46 -24.57 -54.84
N GLY A 300 47.29 -25.59 -54.61
CA GLY A 300 48.55 -25.48 -53.87
C GLY A 300 48.44 -25.46 -52.33
N TYR A 301 47.22 -25.51 -51.78
CA TYR A 301 46.95 -25.65 -50.34
C TYR A 301 46.27 -26.99 -50.05
N MET A 302 46.52 -27.56 -48.87
CA MET A 302 45.98 -28.86 -48.43
C MET A 302 44.87 -28.70 -47.39
N ILE A 303 44.84 -27.57 -46.67
CA ILE A 303 43.76 -27.23 -45.74
C ILE A 303 43.35 -25.78 -45.97
N ALA A 304 42.04 -25.50 -45.94
CA ALA A 304 41.49 -24.14 -45.92
C ALA A 304 40.31 -24.00 -44.95
N ILE A 305 40.44 -23.10 -43.97
CA ILE A 305 39.35 -22.74 -43.06
C ILE A 305 38.84 -21.35 -43.43
N TYR A 306 37.55 -21.26 -43.71
CA TYR A 306 36.83 -20.03 -44.00
C TYR A 306 36.00 -19.64 -42.78
N LYS A 307 36.56 -18.80 -41.92
CA LYS A 307 35.88 -18.26 -40.73
C LYS A 307 34.96 -17.13 -41.12
N ARG A 308 33.65 -17.29 -40.85
CA ARG A 308 32.55 -16.43 -41.33
C ARG A 308 31.61 -16.05 -40.20
N PHE A 309 30.85 -14.97 -40.39
CA PHE A 309 29.73 -14.62 -39.52
C PHE A 309 28.56 -15.60 -39.81
N GLU A 310 28.02 -16.23 -38.77
CA GLU A 310 26.77 -17.01 -38.88
C GLU A 310 25.56 -16.08 -39.00
N ARG A 311 24.50 -16.56 -39.66
CA ARG A 311 23.21 -15.89 -39.83
C ARG A 311 22.21 -16.27 -38.74
N THR A 312 22.29 -17.48 -38.17
CA THR A 312 21.57 -17.79 -36.93
C THR A 312 22.19 -17.06 -35.75
N TYR A 313 21.33 -16.61 -34.83
CA TYR A 313 21.74 -16.25 -33.48
C TYR A 313 20.72 -16.76 -32.47
N ASP A 314 21.19 -16.95 -31.24
CA ASP A 314 20.35 -17.33 -30.12
C ASP A 314 20.17 -16.15 -29.18
N ASN A 315 18.93 -15.86 -28.79
CA ASN A 315 18.61 -15.01 -27.66
C ASN A 315 18.34 -15.88 -26.44
N TYR A 316 18.92 -15.51 -25.29
CA TYR A 316 18.75 -16.19 -24.01
C TYR A 316 18.03 -15.27 -23.04
N GLU A 317 16.72 -15.42 -22.94
CA GLU A 317 15.87 -14.69 -21.99
C GLU A 317 15.94 -15.40 -20.62
N ARG A 318 16.52 -14.76 -19.60
CA ARG A 318 16.53 -15.26 -18.21
C ARG A 318 15.73 -14.35 -17.31
N LYS A 319 14.63 -14.87 -16.76
CA LYS A 319 13.79 -14.18 -15.79
C LYS A 319 13.81 -14.86 -14.43
N VAL A 320 14.31 -14.16 -13.42
CA VAL A 320 14.21 -14.56 -12.00
C VAL A 320 12.78 -14.30 -11.49
N TYR A 321 12.31 -15.08 -10.52
CA TYR A 321 11.03 -14.82 -9.86
C TYR A 321 11.04 -13.44 -9.17
N GLY A 322 10.13 -12.53 -9.55
CA GLY A 322 10.15 -11.13 -9.11
C GLY A 322 9.36 -10.84 -7.83
N PHE A 323 9.69 -9.75 -7.12
CA PHE A 323 8.90 -9.30 -5.95
C PHE A 323 7.44 -8.96 -6.29
N LEU A 324 7.17 -8.47 -7.51
CA LEU A 324 5.79 -8.24 -7.97
C LEU A 324 5.04 -9.55 -8.20
N GLU A 325 5.72 -10.60 -8.67
CA GLU A 325 5.16 -11.94 -8.85
C GLU A 325 4.91 -12.61 -7.49
N PHE A 326 5.82 -12.40 -6.52
CA PHE A 326 5.61 -12.77 -5.12
C PHE A 326 4.34 -12.16 -4.51
N LEU A 327 4.12 -10.85 -4.68
CA LEU A 327 2.89 -10.20 -4.22
C LEU A 327 1.66 -10.69 -5.01
N GLY A 328 1.82 -10.98 -6.30
CA GLY A 328 0.80 -11.59 -7.15
C GLY A 328 0.33 -12.94 -6.61
N ASP A 329 1.25 -13.90 -6.42
CA ASP A 329 0.97 -15.24 -5.91
C ASP A 329 0.30 -15.23 -4.53
N VAL A 330 0.81 -14.40 -3.61
CA VAL A 330 0.22 -14.26 -2.26
C VAL A 330 -1.19 -13.66 -2.33
N GLY A 331 -1.41 -12.66 -3.20
CA GLY A 331 -2.72 -12.05 -3.42
C GLY A 331 -3.73 -12.99 -4.11
N VAL A 332 -3.27 -13.79 -5.08
CA VAL A 332 -4.08 -14.80 -5.78
C VAL A 332 -4.50 -15.92 -4.82
N LEU A 333 -3.57 -16.43 -3.99
CA LEU A 333 -3.89 -17.42 -2.96
C LEU A 333 -4.88 -16.85 -1.92
N GLN A 334 -4.68 -15.60 -1.49
CA GLN A 334 -5.60 -14.91 -0.59
C GLN A 334 -7.01 -14.80 -1.19
N GLY A 335 -7.12 -14.45 -2.48
CA GLY A 335 -8.39 -14.39 -3.21
C GLY A 335 -9.11 -15.75 -3.27
N HIS A 336 -8.40 -16.81 -3.67
CA HIS A 336 -8.98 -18.16 -3.72
C HIS A 336 -9.40 -18.69 -2.34
N LEU A 337 -8.60 -18.48 -1.30
CA LEU A 337 -8.94 -18.89 0.06
C LEU A 337 -10.19 -18.17 0.59
N TYR A 338 -10.32 -16.86 0.35
CA TYR A 338 -11.55 -16.15 0.70
C TYR A 338 -12.77 -16.68 -0.08
N GLN A 339 -12.63 -16.93 -1.38
CA GLN A 339 -13.73 -17.46 -2.19
C GLN A 339 -14.23 -18.82 -1.69
N GLN A 340 -13.31 -19.73 -1.35
CA GLN A 340 -13.65 -21.05 -0.81
C GLN A 340 -14.33 -20.96 0.56
N VAL A 341 -13.82 -20.11 1.47
CA VAL A 341 -14.42 -19.96 2.80
C VAL A 341 -15.78 -19.26 2.76
N CYS A 342 -15.98 -18.28 1.88
CA CYS A 342 -17.32 -17.72 1.63
C CYS A 342 -18.30 -18.81 1.17
N PHE A 343 -17.94 -19.60 0.15
CA PHE A 343 -18.78 -20.69 -0.36
C PHE A 343 -19.11 -21.74 0.72
N LEU A 344 -18.13 -22.14 1.55
CA LEU A 344 -18.35 -23.05 2.67
C LEU A 344 -19.24 -22.43 3.76
N SER A 345 -19.15 -21.12 3.99
CA SER A 345 -20.00 -20.41 4.95
C SER A 345 -21.45 -20.29 4.46
N ASP A 346 -21.67 -20.06 3.17
CA ASP A 346 -23.00 -20.02 2.54
C ASP A 346 -23.64 -21.42 2.50
N LEU A 347 -22.84 -22.46 2.24
CA LEU A 347 -23.25 -23.86 2.33
C LEU A 347 -23.68 -24.22 3.76
N TRP A 348 -22.87 -23.87 4.76
CA TRP A 348 -23.17 -24.13 6.17
C TRP A 348 -24.40 -23.35 6.66
N HIS A 349 -24.53 -22.07 6.29
CA HIS A 349 -25.74 -21.29 6.53
C HIS A 349 -26.98 -21.89 5.86
N SER A 350 -26.83 -22.46 4.66
CA SER A 350 -27.92 -23.13 3.95
C SER A 350 -28.35 -24.41 4.66
N VAL A 351 -27.42 -25.32 5.00
CA VAL A 351 -27.72 -26.55 5.76
C VAL A 351 -28.39 -26.21 7.08
N ARG A 352 -27.84 -25.25 7.85
CA ARG A 352 -28.42 -24.83 9.13
C ARG A 352 -29.78 -24.17 8.96
N LYS A 353 -30.08 -23.54 7.82
CA LYS A 353 -31.41 -23.01 7.51
C LYS A 353 -32.41 -24.14 7.24
N TYR A 354 -32.03 -25.21 6.55
CA TYR A 354 -32.86 -26.41 6.37
C TYR A 354 -33.17 -27.07 7.73
N GLU A 355 -32.15 -27.32 8.55
CA GLU A 355 -32.28 -27.91 9.90
C GLU A 355 -33.24 -27.10 10.80
N ASN A 356 -33.17 -25.76 10.77
CA ASN A 356 -34.11 -24.91 11.48
C ASN A 356 -35.54 -24.92 10.88
N PHE A 357 -35.67 -25.10 9.56
CA PHE A 357 -36.98 -25.23 8.90
C PHE A 357 -37.65 -26.56 9.20
N GLU A 358 -36.89 -27.66 9.31
CA GLU A 358 -37.39 -28.99 9.66
C GLU A 358 -37.87 -29.05 11.12
N ASN A 359 -37.08 -28.50 12.05
CA ASN A 359 -37.49 -28.31 13.44
C ASN A 359 -38.74 -27.43 13.58
N GLN A 360 -38.91 -26.40 12.73
CA GLN A 360 -40.18 -25.64 12.65
C GLN A 360 -41.31 -26.39 11.91
N GLY A 361 -41.00 -27.36 11.06
CA GLY A 361 -41.97 -28.20 10.36
C GLY A 361 -42.78 -29.05 11.34
N ASN A 362 -42.09 -29.66 12.31
CA ASN A 362 -42.71 -30.44 13.37
C ASN A 362 -43.62 -29.58 14.27
N LEU A 363 -43.23 -28.35 14.62
CA LEU A 363 -44.16 -27.41 15.30
C LEU A 363 -45.33 -26.96 14.42
N LYS A 364 -45.16 -26.87 13.09
CA LYS A 364 -46.21 -26.43 12.16
C LYS A 364 -47.29 -27.49 11.90
N GLN A 365 -47.05 -28.77 12.18
CA GLN A 365 -48.16 -29.74 12.26
C GLN A 365 -49.01 -29.51 13.52
N VAL A 366 -48.38 -29.28 14.68
CA VAL A 366 -49.09 -28.99 15.95
C VAL A 366 -49.92 -27.70 15.86
N ILE A 367 -49.37 -26.64 15.23
CA ILE A 367 -50.03 -25.34 15.16
C ILE A 367 -51.11 -25.27 14.06
N LYS A 368 -51.10 -26.14 13.04
CA LYS A 368 -52.10 -26.10 11.95
C LYS A 368 -53.53 -26.49 12.34
N VAL A 369 -53.75 -26.97 13.57
CA VAL A 369 -55.10 -27.18 14.14
C VAL A 369 -55.68 -25.88 14.73
N ALA A 370 -54.86 -24.85 14.95
CA ALA A 370 -55.29 -23.54 15.43
C ALA A 370 -55.21 -22.46 14.34
N ASN A 371 -56.20 -21.57 14.31
CA ASN A 371 -56.25 -20.35 13.49
C ASN A 371 -56.39 -20.55 11.97
N LEU A 372 -57.34 -21.40 11.59
CA LEU A 372 -58.04 -21.25 10.32
C LEU A 372 -59.03 -20.08 10.45
N THR A 373 -58.61 -18.84 10.19
CA THR A 373 -59.51 -17.73 9.82
C THR A 373 -58.80 -16.47 9.26
N ARG A 374 -59.32 -15.98 8.13
CA ARG A 374 -59.28 -14.58 7.65
C ARG A 374 -57.94 -14.02 7.14
N ASP A 375 -57.63 -14.52 5.95
CA ASP A 375 -57.12 -13.87 4.74
C ASP A 375 -56.88 -12.33 4.70
N GLN A 376 -55.72 -11.82 4.23
CA GLN A 376 -55.28 -11.46 2.83
C GLN A 376 -55.77 -10.05 2.34
N ILE A 377 -55.18 -9.33 1.35
CA ILE A 377 -54.18 -9.63 0.29
C ILE A 377 -53.41 -8.36 -0.25
N HIS A 378 -52.15 -8.51 -0.73
CA HIS A 378 -51.33 -7.71 -1.71
C HIS A 378 -51.40 -6.13 -1.73
N ILE A 379 -50.87 -5.27 -2.65
CA ILE A 379 -49.98 -5.20 -3.88
C ILE A 379 -48.94 -4.06 -3.57
N LEU A 380 -47.60 -4.11 -3.79
CA LEU A 380 -46.74 -3.87 -5.01
C LEU A 380 -46.96 -2.50 -5.76
N ASP A 381 -46.02 -1.80 -6.44
CA ASP A 381 -44.53 -1.85 -6.59
C ASP A 381 -43.95 -0.56 -7.31
N GLN A 382 -42.61 -0.39 -7.40
CA GLN A 382 -41.78 0.38 -8.39
C GLN A 382 -41.65 1.94 -8.39
N LEU A 383 -40.61 2.61 -8.97
CA LEU A 383 -39.14 2.37 -9.20
C LEU A 383 -38.38 3.69 -9.61
N ILE A 384 -37.11 3.86 -9.16
CA ILE A 384 -35.87 4.53 -9.73
C ILE A 384 -35.89 6.00 -10.29
N ILE A 385 -34.68 6.65 -10.30
CA ILE A 385 -34.16 7.80 -11.13
C ILE A 385 -33.77 9.10 -10.34
N VAL A 386 -32.85 9.98 -10.81
CA VAL A 386 -31.34 9.92 -10.79
C VAL A 386 -30.69 11.24 -11.33
N ARG A 387 -29.44 11.61 -10.88
CA ARG A 387 -28.48 12.63 -11.43
C ARG A 387 -28.83 14.16 -11.28
N LYS A 388 -27.93 15.17 -11.36
CA LYS A 388 -26.43 15.32 -11.21
C LYS A 388 -26.02 16.83 -11.01
N SER A 389 -24.71 17.09 -10.91
CA SER A 389 -23.92 18.37 -11.06
C SER A 389 -23.98 19.44 -9.93
N THR A 390 -22.87 20.02 -9.40
CA THR A 390 -21.76 20.90 -9.92
C THR A 390 -22.21 22.32 -10.36
N GLN A 391 -21.46 23.42 -10.14
CA GLN A 391 -19.99 23.63 -10.03
C GLN A 391 -19.59 24.92 -9.24
N VAL A 392 -18.28 25.11 -8.94
CA VAL A 392 -17.46 26.38 -8.79
C VAL A 392 -18.08 27.61 -8.03
N MET A 393 -17.52 28.18 -6.95
CA MET A 393 -16.15 28.62 -6.56
C MET A 393 -15.76 30.05 -7.05
N GLY A 394 -15.42 30.95 -6.10
CA GLY A 394 -15.02 32.35 -6.34
C GLY A 394 -15.22 33.19 -5.06
N LEU A 395 -14.28 33.22 -4.11
CA LEU A 395 -13.02 33.99 -4.07
C LEU A 395 -13.25 35.46 -3.65
N PHE A 396 -13.12 35.71 -2.34
CA PHE A 396 -12.65 37.00 -1.81
C PHE A 396 -12.01 36.79 -0.43
N LEU A 397 -10.71 37.08 -0.31
CA LEU A 397 -9.93 36.96 0.93
C LEU A 397 -8.99 38.16 1.05
N LEU A 398 -9.48 39.29 1.57
CA LEU A 398 -8.65 40.46 1.91
C LEU A 398 -9.40 41.52 2.74
N ASP A 399 -9.89 41.18 3.95
CA ASP A 399 -10.26 42.20 4.97
C ASP A 399 -10.34 41.68 6.44
N GLN A 400 -9.46 40.75 6.87
CA GLN A 400 -9.49 40.23 8.26
C GLN A 400 -8.11 40.10 8.92
N MET A 401 -7.40 41.22 9.11
CA MET A 401 -6.26 41.28 10.05
C MET A 401 -6.34 42.41 11.09
N THR A 402 -7.10 43.48 10.86
CA THR A 402 -7.25 44.62 11.78
C THR A 402 -8.23 44.42 12.93
N LEU A 403 -9.14 43.45 12.85
CA LEU A 403 -10.27 43.31 13.80
C LEU A 403 -9.97 42.44 15.04
N LEU A 404 -8.85 41.71 15.06
CA LEU A 404 -8.60 40.64 16.04
C LEU A 404 -8.25 41.13 17.46
N MET A 405 -7.51 42.24 17.61
CA MET A 405 -7.05 42.74 18.91
C MET A 405 -8.20 43.17 19.83
N ASN A 406 -9.12 44.01 19.33
CA ASN A 406 -10.22 44.62 20.10
C ASN A 406 -11.31 43.58 20.53
N SER A 407 -11.26 42.36 19.97
CA SER A 407 -12.23 41.30 20.30
C SER A 407 -12.03 40.68 21.68
N LYS A 408 -10.82 40.75 22.25
CA LYS A 408 -10.38 39.86 23.34
C LYS A 408 -10.87 40.30 24.72
N GLU A 409 -10.90 41.61 24.98
CA GLU A 409 -11.39 42.18 26.26
C GLU A 409 -12.92 42.22 26.35
N GLN A 410 -13.59 42.46 25.23
CA GLN A 410 -15.06 42.33 25.16
C GLN A 410 -15.53 40.91 25.49
N LEU A 411 -14.67 39.91 25.32
CA LEU A 411 -14.94 38.50 25.62
C LEU A 411 -14.78 38.17 27.12
N THR A 412 -13.90 38.85 27.86
CA THR A 412 -13.72 38.62 29.30
C THR A 412 -14.79 39.31 30.15
N SER A 413 -15.19 40.54 29.79
CA SER A 413 -16.31 41.23 30.46
C SER A 413 -17.65 40.51 30.22
N LYS A 414 -17.94 40.10 28.98
CA LYS A 414 -19.12 39.26 28.66
C LYS A 414 -19.14 37.95 29.45
N LYS A 415 -17.98 37.31 29.71
CA LYS A 415 -17.92 36.08 30.52
C LYS A 415 -18.41 36.30 31.96
N LYS A 416 -17.97 37.36 32.65
CA LYS A 416 -18.43 37.65 34.03
C LYS A 416 -19.94 37.95 34.09
N ASN A 417 -20.48 38.74 33.16
CA ASN A 417 -21.91 39.09 33.18
C ASN A 417 -22.83 37.88 32.93
N ASN A 418 -22.41 36.92 32.09
CA ASN A 418 -23.19 35.68 31.89
C ASN A 418 -23.32 34.86 33.18
N LEU A 419 -22.27 34.77 33.99
CA LEU A 419 -22.23 33.99 35.23
C LEU A 419 -23.21 34.51 36.31
N CYS A 420 -23.42 35.83 36.34
CA CYS A 420 -24.32 36.46 37.32
C CYS A 420 -25.79 36.17 36.99
N ILE A 421 -26.19 36.41 35.73
CA ILE A 421 -27.53 36.11 35.19
C ILE A 421 -27.88 34.61 35.41
N GLU A 422 -26.91 33.72 35.23
CA GLU A 422 -27.12 32.27 35.36
C GLU A 422 -27.35 31.79 36.80
N LYS A 423 -27.00 32.59 37.83
CA LYS A 423 -27.40 32.32 39.22
C LYS A 423 -28.85 32.75 39.50
N GLU A 424 -29.32 33.88 38.97
CA GLU A 424 -30.73 34.30 39.06
C GLU A 424 -31.67 33.23 38.47
N PHE A 425 -31.36 32.74 37.27
CA PHE A 425 -32.21 31.80 36.51
C PHE A 425 -32.51 30.48 37.23
N LYS A 426 -31.72 30.06 38.23
CA LYS A 426 -32.00 28.84 39.01
C LYS A 426 -33.20 28.99 39.94
N PHE A 427 -33.59 30.22 40.28
CA PHE A 427 -34.58 30.52 41.31
C PHE A 427 -35.74 31.44 40.84
N LYS A 428 -35.73 31.89 39.57
CA LYS A 428 -36.86 32.66 39.01
C LYS A 428 -38.02 31.76 38.56
N ASP A 429 -39.21 31.96 39.12
CA ASP A 429 -40.46 31.29 38.72
C ASP A 429 -41.11 31.85 37.45
N LYS A 430 -40.71 33.05 37.01
CA LYS A 430 -41.28 33.79 35.88
C LYS A 430 -40.19 34.26 34.92
N ILE A 431 -40.48 34.24 33.62
CA ILE A 431 -39.54 34.69 32.56
C ILE A 431 -39.79 36.16 32.21
N GLU A 432 -38.75 37.00 32.33
CA GLU A 432 -38.76 38.39 31.87
C GLU A 432 -38.49 38.50 30.35
N GLN A 433 -38.80 39.64 29.72
CA GLN A 433 -38.50 39.82 28.29
C GLN A 433 -36.99 39.81 27.99
N LYS A 434 -36.17 40.25 28.95
CA LYS A 434 -34.69 40.21 28.91
C LYS A 434 -34.17 38.78 28.78
N ASP A 435 -34.80 37.85 29.49
CA ASP A 435 -34.45 36.42 29.51
C ASP A 435 -34.69 35.76 28.16
N ILE A 436 -35.81 36.10 27.51
CA ILE A 436 -36.14 35.63 26.15
C ILE A 436 -35.10 36.12 25.13
N GLY A 437 -34.59 37.36 25.28
CA GLY A 437 -33.46 37.85 24.49
C GLY A 437 -32.22 36.97 24.61
N ASN A 438 -31.89 36.56 25.84
CA ASN A 438 -30.75 35.66 26.11
C ASN A 438 -30.96 34.24 25.54
N VAL A 439 -32.18 33.68 25.63
CA VAL A 439 -32.53 32.39 25.00
C VAL A 439 -32.36 32.46 23.48
N LEU A 440 -32.93 33.49 22.84
CA LEU A 440 -32.85 33.68 21.39
C LEU A 440 -31.40 33.88 20.92
N PHE A 441 -30.59 34.63 21.67
CA PHE A 441 -29.15 34.76 21.40
C PHE A 441 -28.41 33.42 21.56
N ALA A 442 -28.77 32.59 22.54
CA ALA A 442 -28.21 31.25 22.71
C ALA A 442 -28.62 30.25 21.61
N PHE A 443 -29.68 30.53 20.84
CA PHE A 443 -30.00 29.79 19.61
C PHE A 443 -29.22 30.33 18.40
N LEU A 444 -29.15 31.66 18.23
CA LEU A 444 -28.45 32.28 17.09
C LEU A 444 -26.95 31.99 17.03
N ASN A 445 -26.32 31.72 18.18
CA ASN A 445 -24.90 31.33 18.26
C ASN A 445 -24.65 29.81 18.12
N ARG A 446 -25.66 29.00 17.77
CA ARG A 446 -25.44 27.60 17.40
C ARG A 446 -25.04 27.53 15.93
N GLY A 447 -23.87 26.96 15.66
CA GLY A 447 -23.39 26.66 14.32
C GLY A 447 -23.27 25.16 14.11
N ARG A 448 -23.43 24.70 12.86
CA ARG A 448 -23.20 23.30 12.49
C ARG A 448 -21.72 22.94 12.67
N PHE A 449 -21.45 21.75 13.19
CA PHE A 449 -20.12 21.19 13.12
C PHE A 449 -19.79 20.83 11.67
N SER A 450 -18.67 21.34 11.18
CA SER A 450 -18.13 21.06 9.85
C SER A 450 -16.71 20.54 10.03
N TYR A 451 -16.38 19.49 9.27
CA TYR A 451 -15.10 18.79 9.30
C TYR A 451 -14.84 18.30 7.87
N THR A 452 -13.70 18.66 7.27
CA THR A 452 -13.43 18.41 5.85
C THR A 452 -12.23 17.50 5.65
N ILE A 453 -12.05 17.01 4.42
CA ILE A 453 -10.89 16.17 4.05
C ILE A 453 -9.57 16.90 4.31
N GLN A 454 -9.55 18.24 4.24
CA GLN A 454 -8.37 19.04 4.62
C GLN A 454 -8.04 18.95 6.12
N ASP A 455 -9.05 18.90 7.00
CA ASP A 455 -8.82 18.66 8.44
C ASP A 455 -8.25 17.25 8.69
N ILE A 456 -8.68 16.24 7.92
CA ILE A 456 -8.16 14.86 7.98
C ILE A 456 -6.70 14.79 7.53
N ILE A 457 -6.38 15.35 6.36
CA ILE A 457 -5.02 15.36 5.83
C ILE A 457 -4.07 16.14 6.76
N HIS A 458 -4.53 17.27 7.33
CA HIS A 458 -3.73 18.04 8.30
C HIS A 458 -3.51 17.31 9.63
N TYR A 459 -4.40 16.38 10.00
CA TYR A 459 -4.21 15.50 11.15
C TYR A 459 -3.16 14.41 10.84
N ILE A 460 -3.34 13.67 9.74
CA ILE A 460 -2.45 12.56 9.35
C ILE A 460 -1.01 13.06 9.14
N LEU A 461 -0.81 14.12 8.35
CA LEU A 461 0.53 14.67 8.05
C LEU A 461 1.26 15.26 9.27
N LYS A 462 0.59 15.41 10.42
CA LYS A 462 1.20 15.89 11.68
C LYS A 462 1.26 14.85 12.79
N CYS A 463 0.84 13.60 12.54
CA CYS A 463 0.68 12.58 13.58
C CYS A 463 1.40 11.25 13.23
N MET A 464 2.70 11.32 12.92
CA MET A 464 3.57 10.15 12.66
C MET A 464 4.03 9.40 13.93
N CYS A 465 3.36 9.57 15.08
CA CYS A 465 3.70 8.88 16.33
C CYS A 465 2.45 8.57 17.17
N PHE A 466 2.45 7.42 17.84
CA PHE A 466 1.37 6.95 18.72
C PHE A 466 1.12 7.90 19.91
N ARG A 467 0.14 8.81 19.78
CA ARG A 467 -0.30 9.72 20.85
C ARG A 467 -1.75 9.47 21.23
N ASN A 468 -2.05 9.53 22.53
CA ASN A 468 -3.42 9.38 23.02
C ASN A 468 -4.31 10.54 22.51
N ILE A 469 -5.49 10.20 21.99
CA ILE A 469 -6.49 11.14 21.46
C ILE A 469 -7.04 12.04 22.59
N GLU A 470 -7.23 11.48 23.79
CA GLU A 470 -7.82 12.20 24.93
C GLU A 470 -6.98 13.39 25.39
N GLU A 471 -5.66 13.20 25.48
CA GLU A 471 -4.70 14.24 25.88
C GLU A 471 -4.72 15.45 24.93
N ASN A 472 -5.07 15.22 23.66
CA ASN A 472 -5.14 16.25 22.64
C ASN A 472 -6.45 17.08 22.68
N ARG A 473 -7.44 16.75 23.53
CA ARG A 473 -8.67 17.55 23.80
C ARG A 473 -8.36 19.02 24.08
N ARG A 474 -7.21 19.33 24.70
CA ARG A 474 -6.77 20.67 25.08
C ARG A 474 -6.29 21.55 23.90
N LYS A 475 -5.80 20.96 22.79
CA LYS A 475 -5.11 21.71 21.72
C LYS A 475 -6.09 22.16 20.63
N LYS A 476 -6.11 23.47 20.30
CA LYS A 476 -7.04 24.08 19.32
C LYS A 476 -7.06 23.40 17.94
N LEU A 477 -5.90 22.92 17.46
CA LEU A 477 -5.78 22.17 16.21
C LEU A 477 -6.55 20.84 16.25
N TYR A 478 -6.27 20.01 17.26
CA TYR A 478 -6.80 18.66 17.39
C TYR A 478 -8.24 18.60 17.91
N LYS A 479 -8.74 19.69 18.53
CA LYS A 479 -10.12 19.79 19.03
C LYS A 479 -11.18 19.56 17.94
N ARG A 480 -10.91 19.84 16.66
CA ARG A 480 -11.83 19.49 15.56
C ARG A 480 -11.89 17.97 15.35
N HIS A 481 -10.75 17.29 15.29
CA HIS A 481 -10.69 15.83 15.12
C HIS A 481 -11.34 15.10 16.32
N PHE A 482 -11.05 15.53 17.55
CA PHE A 482 -11.70 14.99 18.76
C PHE A 482 -13.24 15.17 18.76
N LEU A 483 -13.74 16.31 18.25
CA LEU A 483 -15.18 16.53 18.10
C LEU A 483 -15.79 15.70 16.97
N PHE A 484 -15.03 15.35 15.93
CA PHE A 484 -15.47 14.43 14.88
C PHE A 484 -15.56 12.99 15.41
N ASP A 485 -14.53 12.50 16.09
CA ASP A 485 -14.50 11.18 16.74
C ASP A 485 -15.68 11.02 17.73
N LYS A 486 -15.91 11.99 18.61
CA LYS A 486 -17.08 12.01 19.50
C LYS A 486 -18.43 12.21 18.79
N ALA A 487 -18.45 12.73 17.56
CA ALA A 487 -19.65 12.75 16.74
C ALA A 487 -19.92 11.39 16.10
N GLN A 488 -18.88 10.69 15.63
CA GLN A 488 -18.96 9.33 15.11
C GLN A 488 -19.42 8.34 16.19
N GLU A 489 -18.85 8.40 17.40
CA GLU A 489 -19.28 7.58 18.54
C GLU A 489 -20.77 7.82 18.88
N LYS A 490 -21.19 9.08 18.98
CA LYS A 490 -22.61 9.43 19.21
C LYS A 490 -23.52 8.89 18.09
N PHE A 491 -23.12 9.08 16.83
CA PHE A 491 -23.91 8.66 15.68
C PHE A 491 -24.06 7.13 15.61
N GLY A 492 -23.01 6.37 15.92
CA GLY A 492 -23.08 4.92 16.07
C GLY A 492 -24.01 4.47 17.21
N GLN A 493 -24.00 5.18 18.35
CA GLN A 493 -24.91 4.96 19.48
C GLN A 493 -26.37 5.42 19.24
N GLU A 494 -26.59 6.25 18.22
CA GLU A 494 -27.92 6.70 17.75
C GLU A 494 -28.47 5.79 16.63
N LEU A 495 -27.60 5.13 15.87
CA LEU A 495 -27.94 4.17 14.80
C LEU A 495 -28.14 2.72 15.28
N ASP A 496 -27.95 2.42 16.56
CA ASP A 496 -28.25 1.08 17.13
C ASP A 496 -29.74 0.75 16.96
N ALA A 497 -30.02 -0.30 16.18
CA ALA A 497 -31.38 -0.77 15.91
C ALA A 497 -32.16 -1.12 17.20
N ILE A 498 -31.48 -1.69 18.20
CA ILE A 498 -32.09 -2.06 19.49
C ILE A 498 -32.52 -0.80 20.24
N ARG A 499 -31.67 0.25 20.25
CA ARG A 499 -32.00 1.54 20.86
C ARG A 499 -33.09 2.28 20.10
N ILE A 500 -33.04 2.33 18.76
CA ILE A 500 -34.06 2.95 17.91
C ILE A 500 -35.44 2.34 18.16
N VAL A 501 -35.56 1.00 18.20
CA VAL A 501 -36.84 0.33 18.45
C VAL A 501 -37.35 0.61 19.87
N LYS A 502 -36.46 0.63 20.88
CA LYS A 502 -36.82 0.95 22.27
C LYS A 502 -37.26 2.41 22.45
N THR A 503 -36.61 3.37 21.79
CA THR A 503 -36.98 4.79 21.89
C THR A 503 -38.26 5.10 21.12
N LEU A 504 -38.42 4.60 19.89
CA LEU A 504 -39.63 4.79 19.09
C LEU A 504 -40.89 4.28 19.82
N ARG A 505 -40.82 3.08 20.42
CA ARG A 505 -41.96 2.49 21.15
C ARG A 505 -42.35 3.29 22.40
N LYS A 506 -41.38 3.87 23.12
CA LYS A 506 -41.63 4.74 24.29
C LYS A 506 -42.14 6.13 23.88
N PHE A 507 -41.48 6.76 22.91
CA PHE A 507 -41.74 8.16 22.54
C PHE A 507 -43.06 8.35 21.81
N LYS A 508 -43.47 7.43 20.92
CA LYS A 508 -44.72 7.56 20.16
C LYS A 508 -45.95 7.67 21.08
N MET A 509 -45.99 6.88 22.16
CA MET A 509 -47.04 6.96 23.18
C MET A 509 -47.00 8.29 23.95
N LEU A 510 -45.83 8.67 24.46
CA LEU A 510 -45.68 9.80 25.38
C LEU A 510 -45.86 11.17 24.66
N ALA A 511 -45.27 11.33 23.48
CA ALA A 511 -45.32 12.57 22.72
C ALA A 511 -46.70 12.88 22.14
N GLN A 512 -47.51 11.87 21.82
CA GLN A 512 -48.89 12.05 21.35
C GLN A 512 -49.84 12.46 22.48
N ALA A 513 -49.63 11.96 23.70
CA ALA A 513 -50.52 12.21 24.83
C ALA A 513 -50.26 13.52 25.61
N LEU A 514 -48.98 13.93 25.81
CA LEU A 514 -48.63 14.90 26.86
C LEU A 514 -48.03 16.24 26.40
N LEU A 515 -47.49 16.35 25.18
CA LEU A 515 -46.64 17.49 24.79
C LEU A 515 -47.29 18.45 23.79
N SER A 516 -47.51 19.70 24.21
CA SER A 516 -48.05 20.76 23.35
C SER A 516 -47.09 21.15 22.21
N GLN A 517 -47.63 21.77 21.15
CA GLN A 517 -46.83 22.23 20.01
C GLN A 517 -45.69 23.20 20.41
N LYS A 518 -45.87 23.97 21.48
CA LYS A 518 -44.84 24.87 22.02
C LYS A 518 -43.71 24.08 22.69
N HIS A 519 -44.06 23.14 23.56
CA HIS A 519 -43.08 22.28 24.27
C HIS A 519 -42.26 21.44 23.27
N ARG A 520 -42.91 20.88 22.25
CA ARG A 520 -42.23 20.16 21.15
C ARG A 520 -41.21 21.02 20.38
N LEU A 521 -41.36 22.34 20.33
CA LEU A 521 -40.37 23.24 19.73
C LEU A 521 -39.22 23.56 20.70
N VAL A 522 -39.52 23.73 21.98
CA VAL A 522 -38.53 23.93 23.06
C VAL A 522 -37.57 22.73 23.13
N LEU A 523 -38.10 21.50 23.14
CA LEU A 523 -37.30 20.26 23.20
C LEU A 523 -36.22 20.16 22.10
N LYS A 524 -36.48 20.66 20.87
CA LYS A 524 -35.48 20.65 19.78
C LYS A 524 -34.17 21.37 20.14
N PHE A 525 -34.26 22.41 20.97
CA PHE A 525 -33.11 23.20 21.39
C PHE A 525 -32.52 22.75 22.74
N GLN A 526 -32.97 21.61 23.29
CA GLN A 526 -32.36 21.01 24.48
C GLN A 526 -30.93 20.52 24.20
N ARG A 527 -30.22 20.15 25.27
CA ARG A 527 -28.78 19.86 25.27
C ARG A 527 -28.37 18.62 24.45
N GLN A 528 -29.25 17.63 24.29
CA GLN A 528 -28.88 16.35 23.66
C GLN A 528 -28.42 16.48 22.20
N ASN A 529 -29.07 17.36 21.43
CA ASN A 529 -28.82 17.62 19.99
C ASN A 529 -27.51 18.38 19.70
N LEU A 530 -26.48 18.19 20.54
CA LEU A 530 -25.20 18.90 20.47
C LEU A 530 -24.04 17.91 20.70
N ILE A 531 -22.97 18.09 19.92
CA ILE A 531 -21.67 17.46 20.19
C ILE A 531 -21.04 18.28 21.33
N GLU A 532 -20.67 17.61 22.43
CA GLU A 532 -20.11 18.20 23.64
C GLU A 532 -18.76 17.56 23.97
N THR A 533 -17.91 18.27 24.72
CA THR A 533 -16.56 17.76 25.03
C THR A 533 -16.50 16.82 26.23
N SER A 534 -17.61 16.63 26.95
CA SER A 534 -17.71 15.67 28.05
C SER A 534 -19.08 15.00 28.12
N SER A 535 -19.07 13.71 28.45
CA SER A 535 -20.26 12.87 28.59
C SER A 535 -21.03 13.20 29.87
N SER A 536 -22.37 13.28 29.76
CA SER A 536 -23.32 13.23 30.88
C SER A 536 -24.74 13.15 30.32
N SER A 537 -25.49 12.08 30.66
CA SER A 537 -26.87 11.76 30.24
C SER A 537 -27.12 11.67 28.72
N SER A 538 -27.64 10.53 28.26
CA SER A 538 -27.95 10.24 26.86
C SER A 538 -29.34 9.59 26.75
N ASP A 539 -30.34 10.36 26.34
CA ASP A 539 -31.70 9.92 25.99
C ASP A 539 -32.41 11.07 25.23
N SER A 540 -33.27 10.74 24.25
CA SER A 540 -34.05 11.66 23.36
C SER A 540 -33.26 12.70 22.51
N ASP A 541 -33.57 12.97 21.23
CA ASP A 541 -34.68 12.54 20.34
C ASP A 541 -34.22 12.41 18.86
N ASN A 542 -35.02 11.74 18.01
CA ASN A 542 -34.76 11.62 16.57
C ASN A 542 -35.33 12.81 15.75
N ASN A 543 -34.67 13.17 14.65
CA ASN A 543 -34.97 14.33 13.81
C ASN A 543 -35.95 14.02 12.67
N ASN A 544 -37.16 14.59 12.71
CA ASN A 544 -37.94 14.83 11.48
C ASN A 544 -38.93 16.01 11.60
N TYR A 545 -38.43 17.24 11.77
CA TYR A 545 -39.24 18.47 11.65
C TYR A 545 -38.38 19.70 11.26
N ASP A 546 -38.33 20.01 9.97
CA ASP A 546 -37.42 20.96 9.25
C ASP A 546 -37.32 22.43 9.75
N THR A 547 -38.00 22.83 10.82
CA THR A 547 -38.06 24.25 11.25
C THR A 547 -36.70 24.87 11.58
N VAL A 548 -35.70 24.07 11.95
CA VAL A 548 -34.32 24.55 12.22
C VAL A 548 -33.57 24.81 10.92
N ARG A 549 -33.74 23.96 9.90
CA ARG A 549 -33.15 24.14 8.56
C ARG A 549 -33.59 25.44 7.89
N LEU A 550 -34.80 25.91 8.20
CA LEU A 550 -35.33 27.21 7.76
C LEU A 550 -34.71 28.41 8.51
N MET A 551 -34.15 28.22 9.72
CA MET A 551 -33.40 29.25 10.46
C MET A 551 -31.92 29.33 10.04
N GLU A 552 -31.42 28.28 9.41
CA GLU A 552 -30.08 28.17 8.82
C GLU A 552 -30.08 28.42 7.30
N ASN A 553 -31.22 28.82 6.74
CA ASN A 553 -31.36 29.16 5.33
C ASN A 553 -30.47 30.37 4.98
N THR A 554 -29.81 30.33 3.82
CA THR A 554 -28.95 31.41 3.31
C THR A 554 -29.73 32.70 3.04
N ASN A 555 -31.04 32.61 2.75
CA ASN A 555 -31.90 33.76 2.58
C ASN A 555 -32.22 34.41 3.94
N PRO A 556 -31.79 35.67 4.20
CA PRO A 556 -31.96 36.32 5.49
C PRO A 556 -33.43 36.61 5.83
N LEU A 557 -34.33 36.75 4.85
CA LEU A 557 -35.75 36.97 5.08
C LEU A 557 -36.43 35.72 5.66
N ILE A 558 -36.09 34.52 5.15
CA ILE A 558 -36.62 33.26 5.67
C ILE A 558 -36.13 33.06 7.12
N ARG A 559 -34.86 33.34 7.38
CA ARG A 559 -34.27 33.33 8.73
C ARG A 559 -34.96 34.33 9.67
N LEU A 560 -35.23 35.56 9.20
CA LEU A 560 -35.92 36.60 9.98
C LEU A 560 -37.38 36.23 10.28
N VAL A 561 -38.12 35.67 9.32
CA VAL A 561 -39.51 35.19 9.52
C VAL A 561 -39.54 34.03 10.53
N MET A 562 -38.60 33.09 10.46
CA MET A 562 -38.51 32.01 11.44
C MET A 562 -38.07 32.50 12.83
N PHE A 563 -37.20 33.51 12.90
CA PHE A 563 -36.84 34.18 14.15
C PHE A 563 -38.04 34.94 14.74
N GLY A 564 -38.85 35.60 13.92
CA GLY A 564 -40.11 36.24 14.34
C GLY A 564 -41.12 35.23 14.89
N LYS A 565 -41.27 34.07 14.23
CA LYS A 565 -42.10 32.96 14.74
C LYS A 565 -41.58 32.42 16.07
N LEU A 566 -40.27 32.18 16.20
CA LEU A 566 -39.63 31.80 17.47
C LEU A 566 -39.88 32.83 18.58
N LYS A 567 -39.62 34.11 18.30
CA LYS A 567 -39.82 35.21 19.26
C LYS A 567 -41.28 35.25 19.72
N LYS A 568 -42.25 35.19 18.80
CA LYS A 568 -43.70 35.17 19.12
C LYS A 568 -44.10 33.97 19.98
N MET A 569 -43.50 32.80 19.76
CA MET A 569 -43.74 31.61 20.59
C MET A 569 -43.09 31.74 21.98
N MET A 570 -41.86 32.25 22.05
CA MET A 570 -41.12 32.45 23.31
C MET A 570 -41.74 33.55 24.19
N THR A 571 -42.23 34.65 23.60
CA THR A 571 -43.02 35.66 24.32
C THR A 571 -44.31 35.10 24.91
N GLY A 572 -44.81 33.96 24.39
CA GLY A 572 -45.95 33.24 24.96
C GLY A 572 -45.72 32.59 26.32
N PHE A 573 -44.47 32.55 26.81
CA PHE A 573 -44.09 32.16 28.17
C PHE A 573 -43.73 33.37 29.06
N SER A 574 -43.63 34.58 28.52
CA SER A 574 -43.26 35.77 29.29
C SER A 574 -44.37 36.15 30.28
N GLY A 575 -44.01 36.50 31.51
CA GLY A 575 -44.96 36.91 32.56
C GLY A 575 -45.80 35.80 33.17
N LYS A 576 -45.83 34.59 32.59
CA LYS A 576 -46.45 33.40 33.19
C LYS A 576 -45.54 32.77 34.22
N GLN A 577 -46.12 32.10 35.22
CA GLN A 577 -45.37 31.13 36.03
C GLN A 577 -45.11 29.89 35.17
N LEU A 578 -43.88 29.39 35.20
CA LEU A 578 -43.51 28.17 34.49
C LEU A 578 -43.95 26.93 35.26
N GLU A 579 -44.62 26.01 34.57
CA GLU A 579 -44.81 24.65 35.07
C GLU A 579 -43.46 23.97 35.34
N PRO A 580 -43.38 22.99 36.26
CA PRO A 580 -42.13 22.28 36.56
C PRO A 580 -41.46 21.65 35.32
N LEU A 581 -42.27 21.18 34.36
CA LEU A 581 -41.79 20.64 33.08
C LEU A 581 -41.14 21.72 32.21
N GLU A 582 -41.79 22.88 32.05
CA GLU A 582 -41.27 24.02 31.28
C GLU A 582 -39.98 24.57 31.89
N ARG A 583 -39.96 24.72 33.21
CA ARG A 583 -38.80 25.11 34.00
C ARG A 583 -37.61 24.18 33.77
N ASN A 584 -37.84 22.86 33.78
CA ASN A 584 -36.80 21.86 33.56
C ASN A 584 -36.29 21.85 32.11
N MET A 585 -37.17 21.97 31.10
CA MET A 585 -36.77 22.11 29.70
C MET A 585 -35.90 23.36 29.46
N MET A 586 -36.33 24.52 29.98
CA MET A 586 -35.60 25.78 29.84
C MET A 586 -34.25 25.74 30.59
N ARG A 587 -34.22 25.20 31.82
CA ARG A 587 -32.98 24.93 32.58
C ARG A 587 -32.01 24.03 31.78
N GLY A 588 -32.52 23.04 31.06
CA GLY A 588 -31.77 22.17 30.16
C GLY A 588 -31.04 22.91 29.02
N MET A 589 -31.49 24.11 28.62
CA MET A 589 -30.84 24.91 27.57
C MET A 589 -29.62 25.70 28.07
N PHE A 590 -29.64 26.15 29.32
CA PHE A 590 -28.59 27.00 29.89
C PHE A 590 -27.42 26.19 30.46
N ILE A 591 -27.69 25.03 31.07
CA ILE A 591 -26.71 24.15 31.76
C ILE A 591 -25.39 23.91 31.00
N ARG A 592 -25.39 23.96 29.67
CA ARG A 592 -24.17 23.79 28.85
C ARG A 592 -23.04 24.74 29.28
N LYS A 593 -23.32 26.02 29.53
CA LYS A 593 -22.30 26.99 29.99
C LYS A 593 -21.72 26.57 31.34
N LEU A 594 -22.58 26.25 32.30
CA LEU A 594 -22.16 25.82 33.63
C LEU A 594 -21.23 24.60 33.61
N LYS A 595 -21.53 23.56 32.81
CA LYS A 595 -20.70 22.34 32.83
C LYS A 595 -19.35 22.55 32.13
N ASP A 596 -19.34 23.13 30.93
CA ASP A 596 -18.08 23.42 30.22
C ASP A 596 -17.18 24.34 31.08
N PHE A 597 -17.73 25.39 31.71
CA PHE A 597 -16.94 26.27 32.60
C PHE A 597 -16.56 25.64 33.95
N ALA A 598 -17.38 24.77 34.53
CA ALA A 598 -17.03 24.07 35.78
C ALA A 598 -15.95 23.00 35.55
N GLU A 599 -15.94 22.35 34.38
CA GLU A 599 -14.81 21.52 33.95
C GLU A 599 -13.58 22.37 33.67
N ASP A 600 -13.66 23.44 32.88
CA ASP A 600 -12.51 24.33 32.65
C ASP A 600 -11.92 24.86 33.98
N ALA A 601 -12.77 25.20 34.97
CA ALA A 601 -12.34 25.66 36.28
C ALA A 601 -11.72 24.57 37.17
N ARG A 602 -12.29 23.36 37.20
CA ARG A 602 -11.69 22.20 37.89
C ARG A 602 -10.38 21.79 37.26
N ASN A 603 -10.31 21.74 35.94
CA ASN A 603 -9.06 21.48 35.22
C ASN A 603 -8.03 22.58 35.53
N LEU A 604 -8.41 23.86 35.58
CA LEU A 604 -7.49 24.94 35.95
C LEU A 604 -6.91 24.76 37.35
N THR A 605 -7.70 24.39 38.36
CA THR A 605 -7.17 24.13 39.70
C THR A 605 -6.38 22.81 39.76
N GLU A 606 -6.80 21.76 39.04
CA GLU A 606 -6.09 20.47 38.95
C GLU A 606 -4.69 20.57 38.30
N ASN A 607 -4.47 21.52 37.39
CA ASN A 607 -3.15 21.77 36.80
C ASN A 607 -2.31 22.82 37.58
N GLN A 608 -2.89 23.50 38.57
CA GLN A 608 -2.13 24.37 39.50
C GLN A 608 -1.45 23.53 40.58
N THR A 609 -0.21 23.87 40.89
CA THR A 609 0.51 23.27 42.01
C THR A 609 -0.16 23.59 43.34
N LEU A 610 -0.02 22.71 44.34
CA LEU A 610 -0.61 22.88 45.67
C LEU A 610 -0.17 24.22 46.32
N LEU A 611 1.06 24.65 46.01
CA LEU A 611 1.67 25.90 46.49
C LEU A 611 1.08 27.15 45.82
N GLU A 612 0.66 27.08 44.54
CA GLU A 612 -0.10 28.16 43.88
C GLU A 612 -1.51 28.31 44.46
N ARG A 613 -2.19 27.19 44.75
CA ARG A 613 -3.52 27.24 45.40
C ARG A 613 -3.44 27.92 46.76
N LEU A 614 -2.46 27.53 47.59
CA LEU A 614 -2.23 28.10 48.92
C LEU A 614 -1.86 29.60 48.89
N LYS A 615 -1.17 30.07 47.84
CA LYS A 615 -0.91 31.51 47.66
C LYS A 615 -2.18 32.34 47.39
N GLY A 616 -3.22 31.73 46.80
CA GLY A 616 -4.50 32.40 46.55
C GLY A 616 -5.26 32.74 47.83
N ASP A 617 -5.42 31.75 48.72
CA ASP A 617 -6.20 31.92 49.96
C ASP A 617 -5.47 32.74 51.04
N MET A 618 -4.13 32.81 51.03
CA MET A 618 -3.35 33.58 52.02
C MET A 618 -3.19 35.07 51.72
N GLY A 619 -3.81 35.60 50.65
CA GLY A 619 -3.96 37.05 50.43
C GLY A 619 -2.65 37.85 50.22
N LEU A 620 -1.53 37.19 49.93
CA LEU A 620 -0.23 37.84 49.75
C LEU A 620 -0.16 38.60 48.41
N PRO A 621 0.34 39.85 48.37
CA PRO A 621 0.34 40.67 47.17
C PRO A 621 1.34 40.16 46.12
N THR A 622 0.84 39.78 44.95
CA THR A 622 1.66 39.52 43.76
C THR A 622 2.24 40.83 43.21
N LYS A 623 3.58 40.90 43.13
CA LYS A 623 4.32 42.04 42.57
C LYS A 623 4.40 41.93 41.03
N GLN A 624 4.59 43.07 40.35
CA GLN A 624 4.53 43.27 38.89
C GLN A 624 3.08 43.25 38.32
N ASN A 625 2.62 44.22 37.52
CA ASN A 625 3.27 45.42 36.97
C ASN A 625 2.64 46.73 37.49
N SER A 626 3.44 47.79 37.48
CA SER A 626 3.04 49.18 37.73
C SER A 626 3.26 50.00 36.46
N GLU A 627 2.29 50.84 36.07
CA GLU A 627 2.51 52.19 35.50
C GLU A 627 1.16 52.88 35.20
N ILE A 628 1.08 54.17 35.54
CA ILE A 628 0.42 55.29 34.82
C ILE A 628 -1.10 55.18 34.49
N ASP A 629 -1.96 56.15 34.82
CA ASP A 629 -1.93 57.17 35.89
C ASP A 629 -3.34 57.76 36.13
N HIS A 630 -3.45 58.73 37.05
CA HIS A 630 -4.54 59.70 37.29
C HIS A 630 -5.68 59.77 36.23
N SER A 631 -6.96 59.81 36.63
CA SER A 631 -7.52 61.08 37.17
C SER A 631 -8.99 60.99 37.67
N ILE A 632 -9.30 61.82 38.67
CA ILE A 632 -10.50 62.69 38.85
C ILE A 632 -11.94 62.10 38.81
N VAL A 633 -12.91 62.51 39.66
CA VAL A 633 -12.91 62.99 41.07
C VAL A 633 -14.37 63.03 41.61
N ASN A 634 -14.57 62.70 42.89
CA ASN A 634 -15.67 63.08 43.81
C ASN A 634 -17.17 62.79 43.48
N VAL A 635 -17.98 63.07 44.53
CA VAL A 635 -19.44 63.29 44.58
C VAL A 635 -20.35 62.03 44.49
N SER A 636 -21.27 61.78 45.44
CA SER A 636 -21.17 61.66 46.92
C SER A 636 -22.56 61.42 47.52
N GLN A 637 -22.64 60.70 48.66
CA GLN A 637 -23.83 60.61 49.55
C GLN A 637 -25.08 59.92 48.93
N GLY A 638 -26.00 59.35 49.72
CA GLY A 638 -25.93 59.03 51.16
C GLY A 638 -27.30 58.91 51.83
N LEU A 639 -27.69 57.68 52.21
CA LEU A 639 -28.77 57.35 53.18
C LEU A 639 -28.55 55.88 53.59
N VAL A 640 -28.19 55.49 54.81
CA VAL A 640 -28.66 55.81 56.19
C VAL A 640 -29.88 54.98 56.62
N VAL A 641 -29.55 53.87 57.28
CA VAL A 641 -30.23 53.28 58.45
C VAL A 641 -31.71 52.87 58.35
N GLN A 642 -31.97 51.57 58.53
CA GLN A 642 -32.72 51.11 59.72
C GLN A 642 -32.26 49.71 60.18
N LYS A 643 -32.68 49.31 61.39
CA LYS A 643 -32.06 48.27 62.23
C LYS A 643 -33.14 47.30 62.77
N SER A 644 -32.69 46.20 63.39
CA SER A 644 -33.48 45.21 64.16
C SER A 644 -34.27 44.18 63.34
N LYS A 645 -34.59 42.98 63.87
CA LYS A 645 -34.37 42.42 65.22
C LYS A 645 -33.60 41.08 65.19
N LYS A 646 -33.00 40.71 66.33
CA LYS A 646 -32.63 39.32 66.66
C LYS A 646 -33.90 38.50 66.98
N PHE A 647 -33.87 37.20 66.72
CA PHE A 647 -34.51 36.18 67.57
C PHE A 647 -33.70 34.86 67.49
N GLN A 648 -33.91 33.96 68.44
CA GLN A 648 -32.90 33.00 68.94
C GLN A 648 -33.61 31.74 69.51
N ASP A 649 -33.09 30.49 69.44
CA ASP A 649 -31.84 29.97 68.83
C ASP A 649 -31.96 28.56 68.19
N GLU A 650 -32.41 27.52 68.92
CA GLU A 650 -32.04 26.09 68.69
C GLU A 650 -33.16 25.07 69.06
N PRO A 651 -33.05 23.73 68.79
CA PRO A 651 -32.39 23.01 67.67
C PRO A 651 -33.26 21.80 67.16
N ASP A 652 -32.63 20.65 66.87
CA ASP A 652 -33.14 19.27 66.69
C ASP A 652 -34.01 18.85 65.49
N LEU A 653 -33.39 18.19 64.49
CA LEU A 653 -33.89 16.95 63.87
C LEU A 653 -32.80 16.21 63.05
N ILE A 654 -31.92 15.43 63.70
CA ILE A 654 -30.92 14.57 63.03
C ILE A 654 -30.84 13.19 63.70
N GLU A 655 -31.84 12.33 63.50
CA GLU A 655 -31.77 10.93 63.99
C GLU A 655 -32.41 9.87 63.03
N ASP A 656 -33.29 10.27 62.10
CA ASP A 656 -34.00 9.36 61.16
C ASP A 656 -33.16 8.76 60.01
N ILE A 657 -31.84 8.99 59.95
CA ILE A 657 -31.00 8.59 58.80
C ILE A 657 -30.14 7.33 59.08
N ILE A 658 -30.04 6.89 60.34
CA ILE A 658 -29.12 5.80 60.73
C ILE A 658 -29.80 4.41 60.75
N GLN A 659 -31.10 4.31 61.08
CA GLN A 659 -31.82 3.02 61.20
C GLN A 659 -32.19 2.33 59.86
N GLY A 660 -31.62 2.75 58.73
CA GLY A 660 -31.97 2.23 57.40
C GLY A 660 -31.05 1.14 56.82
N ARG A 661 -30.03 0.66 57.56
CA ARG A 661 -28.88 -0.04 56.92
C ARG A 661 -28.52 -1.45 57.41
N GLU A 662 -29.14 -1.96 58.48
CA GLU A 662 -28.73 -3.25 59.09
C GLU A 662 -29.56 -4.47 58.64
N LEU A 663 -30.71 -4.26 57.98
CA LEU A 663 -31.64 -5.35 57.56
C LEU A 663 -31.30 -6.02 56.21
N LEU A 664 -30.05 -5.92 55.72
CA LEU A 664 -29.61 -6.54 54.46
C LEU A 664 -28.38 -7.46 54.61
N GLN A 665 -27.96 -7.77 55.83
CA GLN A 665 -26.74 -8.56 56.11
C GLN A 665 -27.03 -9.86 56.89
N GLN A 666 -28.25 -10.41 56.78
CA GLN A 666 -28.69 -11.58 57.56
C GLN A 666 -29.48 -12.63 56.74
N ASN A 667 -29.32 -12.65 55.42
CA ASN A 667 -29.96 -13.61 54.49
C ASN A 667 -28.96 -14.17 53.46
N GLN A 668 -27.69 -14.30 53.82
CA GLN A 668 -26.63 -14.79 52.91
C GLN A 668 -25.60 -15.72 53.56
N GLU A 669 -25.98 -16.35 54.68
CA GLU A 669 -25.25 -17.43 55.36
C GLU A 669 -26.27 -18.48 55.84
N LEU A 670 -26.73 -19.30 54.89
CA LEU A 670 -27.37 -20.59 55.16
C LEU A 670 -26.89 -21.56 54.08
N GLU A 671 -25.95 -22.41 54.47
CA GLU A 671 -25.20 -23.34 53.64
C GLU A 671 -26.12 -24.34 52.92
N ASP A 672 -25.88 -24.63 51.64
CA ASP A 672 -24.90 -25.64 51.21
C ASP A 672 -25.05 -26.98 51.96
N ASN A 673 -26.25 -27.57 51.91
CA ASN A 673 -26.47 -28.98 52.19
C ASN A 673 -27.45 -29.61 51.18
N ASN A 674 -26.89 -30.50 50.35
CA ASN A 674 -27.48 -31.63 49.59
C ASN A 674 -26.99 -31.64 48.13
N GLY A 675 -25.92 -32.40 47.89
CA GLY A 675 -25.54 -32.83 46.54
C GLY A 675 -25.86 -34.31 46.32
N ILE A 676 -25.93 -34.72 45.05
CA ILE A 676 -25.79 -36.12 44.57
C ILE A 676 -26.99 -37.02 45.00
N ASP A 677 -27.82 -37.53 44.10
CA ASP A 677 -27.39 -38.61 43.19
C ASP A 677 -28.30 -38.90 41.95
N ASP A 678 -27.68 -39.60 41.00
CA ASP A 678 -28.24 -40.63 40.07
C ASP A 678 -29.21 -40.31 38.89
N TRP A 679 -29.27 -41.30 38.00
CA TRP A 679 -30.10 -41.59 36.81
C TRP A 679 -29.69 -41.08 35.42
N LYS A 680 -29.36 -42.08 34.57
CA LYS A 680 -29.09 -41.99 33.13
C LYS A 680 -30.39 -42.09 32.33
N THR A 681 -30.38 -41.52 31.12
CA THR A 681 -30.70 -42.29 29.90
C THR A 681 -29.84 -41.79 28.74
#